data_AF-A0A378IJB3-F1
#
_entry.id   AF-A0A378IJB3-F1
#
_cell.length_a   1.000
_cell.length_b   1.000
_cell.length_c   1.000
_cell.angle_alpha   90.00
_cell.angle_beta   90.00
_cell.angle_gamma   90.00
#
_symmetry.space_group_name_H-M   'P 1'
#
loop_
_entity.id
_entity.type
_entity.pdbx_description
1 polymer ?
#
loop_
_entity_poly.entity_id
_entity_poly.type
_entity_poly.pdbx_seq_one_letter_code
_entity_poly.pdbx_strand_id
1 'polypeptide(L)'
;MKTKLDKSILFKQGNAGELFQSFIQKVDKNAKPNQLEEIIAVAKPQVIAPVSKNKYTRQFEVIVSTLLTNKSNIVFTENNGKYFINVSGKKFDLDEILGNMQRAQINLSPEQLNQYVNYVDTEATTKSAFQGGKISCKELKKKATKLQYLHEGELAGLNIYTQDYYKDMNGLLRGQHLYKGSNPNFQENMRQVILHSAAALSGISKGQNHKLPLTFRYDGNTLPKDILDERIKCAQSKGIELEVYEDTAFVSSAFEKPVEHFKGPTRTVFYGMQGLDIGEISYYPTEREFLIAPGKVKYLHHREENGKHYFLACPVTPPANINQILNLPSGGTYKQAENLVVKAEKDMVKKFAQFALDVTNQYLEGKAEKDKSKWSILANIDNTYGKGSYKIQFAEEIKKSMNGLLDNLENGYIEHTAAHNRIIEILHQAIQKAQNIDNISLSYAKGLDSAGVLSKTLQNICSQVENEMRGLDTFKSSITEYFAEHQSFFENPRNIDVINKLHQDHLSKPYDPLEKNNDPNLGDWTLSCGNNKILHRPNHGLSHTLRGAAIVPEVFYSYAMHSNDKKTRDMVLNLSKNDIKRMQVAMLFSVVGRKSELGFADNPGVYGGYRKDSAELFEQYAKTHYKDLFTSPEQIAYWKRLVLDYGNPGFHPDANKPEQAIIAKIMRQCHCLDLLRCYPKDEFAKKVTKPLQDDLGIDVASNLVNYSKTLIENTGDRLIGTKSYNLQEHWLNNTDVSHCISTLNSASQHAPHQQYVVKHEEEEAVDSDMWVTLS
;
A
#
# COMPACT_ATOMS: atom_id res chain seq x y z
N MET A 1 -1.77 -16.58 -17.77
CA MET A 1 -0.93 -17.33 -18.73
C MET A 1 0.02 -18.25 -17.97
N LYS A 2 0.22 -19.51 -18.40
CA LYS A 2 1.29 -20.37 -17.86
C LYS A 2 2.61 -20.04 -18.57
N THR A 3 3.45 -19.20 -17.97
CA THR A 3 4.82 -18.99 -18.44
C THR A 3 5.64 -20.26 -18.21
N LYS A 4 5.97 -20.98 -19.29
CA LYS A 4 7.02 -22.01 -19.24
C LYS A 4 8.32 -21.33 -18.85
N LEU A 5 8.99 -21.86 -17.83
CA LEU A 5 10.35 -21.43 -17.49
C LEU A 5 11.26 -21.82 -18.66
N ASP A 6 11.91 -20.85 -19.30
CA ASP A 6 12.82 -21.17 -20.40
C ASP A 6 14.08 -21.86 -19.86
N LYS A 7 14.19 -23.16 -20.15
CA LYS A 7 15.35 -23.98 -19.81
C LYS A 7 16.65 -23.36 -20.33
N SER A 8 16.61 -22.60 -21.44
CA SER A 8 17.80 -21.93 -21.97
C SER A 8 18.46 -20.99 -20.95
N ILE A 9 17.72 -20.42 -20.00
CA ILE A 9 18.28 -19.49 -19.00
C ILE A 9 19.11 -20.22 -17.94
N LEU A 10 18.64 -21.38 -17.45
CA LEU A 10 19.39 -22.21 -16.49
C LEU A 10 20.63 -22.86 -17.13
N PHE A 11 20.53 -23.27 -18.40
CA PHE A 11 21.63 -23.92 -19.11
C PHE A 11 22.63 -22.95 -19.79
N LYS A 12 22.35 -21.64 -19.83
CA LYS A 12 23.32 -20.63 -20.31
C LYS A 12 24.42 -20.29 -19.29
N GLN A 13 24.30 -20.69 -18.02
CA GLN A 13 25.29 -20.44 -16.97
C GLN A 13 26.26 -21.63 -16.74
N GLY A 14 26.56 -22.38 -17.80
CA GLY A 14 27.48 -23.54 -17.75
C GLY A 14 27.00 -24.63 -16.79
N ASN A 15 27.95 -25.27 -16.08
CA ASN A 15 27.71 -26.43 -15.21
C ASN A 15 26.73 -26.17 -14.05
N ALA A 16 26.31 -24.92 -13.79
CA ALA A 16 25.36 -24.59 -12.73
C ALA A 16 24.02 -25.32 -12.88
N GLY A 17 23.51 -25.48 -14.12
CA GLY A 17 22.27 -26.23 -14.40
C GLY A 17 22.39 -27.73 -14.11
N GLU A 18 23.53 -28.33 -14.44
CA GLU A 18 23.83 -29.74 -14.16
C GLU A 18 24.07 -29.99 -12.67
N LEU A 19 24.79 -29.08 -12.00
CA LEU A 19 24.98 -29.09 -10.54
C LEU A 19 23.65 -28.97 -9.80
N PHE A 20 22.75 -28.10 -10.27
CA PHE A 20 21.40 -27.97 -9.72
C PHE A 20 20.57 -29.23 -9.93
N GLN A 21 20.57 -29.81 -11.13
CA GLN A 21 19.88 -31.07 -11.41
C GLN A 21 20.42 -32.21 -10.55
N SER A 22 21.75 -32.31 -10.39
CA SER A 22 22.40 -33.28 -9.50
C SER A 22 22.08 -33.03 -8.02
N PHE A 23 21.98 -31.77 -7.59
CA PHE A 23 21.59 -31.42 -6.23
C PHE A 23 20.12 -31.75 -5.96
N ILE A 24 19.22 -31.44 -6.89
CA ILE A 24 17.80 -31.79 -6.75
C ILE A 24 17.60 -33.30 -6.74
N GLN A 25 18.33 -34.08 -7.55
CA GLN A 25 18.34 -35.55 -7.45
C GLN A 25 18.86 -36.07 -6.08
N LYS A 26 19.72 -35.29 -5.40
CA LYS A 26 20.16 -35.55 -4.03
C LYS A 26 19.18 -35.04 -2.96
N VAL A 27 18.24 -34.14 -3.30
CA VAL A 27 17.13 -33.73 -2.42
C VAL A 27 15.92 -34.67 -2.60
N ASP A 28 15.58 -35.06 -3.81
CA ASP A 28 14.59 -36.09 -4.14
C ASP A 28 15.10 -36.97 -5.29
N LYS A 29 15.41 -38.23 -4.96
CA LYS A 29 15.92 -39.24 -5.91
C LYS A 29 14.90 -39.67 -6.97
N ASN A 30 13.61 -39.40 -6.72
CA ASN A 30 12.51 -39.78 -7.59
C ASN A 30 12.01 -38.59 -8.44
N ALA A 31 12.50 -37.37 -8.21
CA ALA A 31 12.05 -36.17 -8.89
C ALA A 31 12.30 -36.25 -10.41
N LYS A 32 11.20 -36.35 -11.17
CA LYS A 32 11.23 -36.29 -12.63
C LYS A 32 11.51 -34.84 -13.09
N PRO A 33 12.08 -34.62 -14.30
CA PRO A 33 12.40 -33.28 -14.79
C PRO A 33 11.22 -32.29 -14.87
N ASN A 34 9.97 -32.78 -14.89
CA ASN A 34 8.76 -31.95 -14.82
C ASN A 34 8.35 -31.60 -13.37
N GLN A 35 8.67 -32.43 -12.38
CA GLN A 35 8.48 -32.08 -10.96
C GLN A 35 9.45 -30.97 -10.54
N LEU A 36 10.61 -30.84 -11.19
CA LEU A 36 11.48 -29.66 -11.05
C LEU A 36 10.74 -28.36 -11.44
N GLU A 37 9.93 -28.40 -12.51
CA GLU A 37 9.13 -27.25 -12.94
C GLU A 37 8.00 -26.94 -11.94
N GLU A 38 7.42 -27.96 -11.29
CA GLU A 38 6.44 -27.80 -10.20
C GLU A 38 7.08 -27.23 -8.92
N ILE A 39 8.23 -27.75 -8.49
CA ILE A 39 8.98 -27.23 -7.34
C ILE A 39 9.37 -25.77 -7.59
N ILE A 40 9.86 -25.42 -8.79
CA ILE A 40 10.16 -24.02 -9.15
C ILE A 40 8.88 -23.16 -9.22
N ALA A 41 7.74 -23.71 -9.66
CA ALA A 41 6.48 -22.99 -9.70
C ALA A 41 5.91 -22.67 -8.30
N VAL A 42 6.16 -23.54 -7.31
CA VAL A 42 5.86 -23.31 -5.88
C VAL A 42 6.91 -22.42 -5.24
N ALA A 43 8.19 -22.51 -5.64
CA ALA A 43 9.31 -21.70 -5.16
C ALA A 43 9.28 -20.21 -5.59
N LYS A 44 8.18 -19.72 -6.16
CA LYS A 44 8.03 -18.30 -6.52
C LYS A 44 8.21 -17.46 -5.24
N PRO A 45 9.14 -16.48 -5.24
CA PRO A 45 9.32 -15.60 -4.08
C PRO A 45 8.01 -14.92 -3.72
N GLN A 46 7.54 -15.11 -2.49
CA GLN A 46 6.38 -14.37 -1.99
C GLN A 46 6.78 -12.93 -1.75
N VAL A 47 6.00 -12.00 -2.30
CA VAL A 47 6.21 -10.57 -2.18
C VAL A 47 5.59 -10.11 -0.86
N ILE A 48 6.43 -9.85 0.14
CA ILE A 48 5.99 -9.10 1.33
C ILE A 48 5.99 -7.62 1.00
N ALA A 49 5.03 -6.86 1.54
CA ALA A 49 4.95 -5.42 1.34
C ALA A 49 6.27 -4.69 1.74
N PRO A 50 6.60 -3.53 1.14
CA PRO A 50 7.75 -2.74 1.57
C PRO A 50 7.63 -2.39 3.06
N VAL A 51 8.57 -2.87 3.87
CA VAL A 51 8.50 -2.67 5.32
C VAL A 51 9.00 -1.27 5.66
N SER A 52 8.12 -0.38 6.09
CA SER A 52 8.46 1.00 6.44
C SER A 52 9.25 1.06 7.76
N LYS A 53 10.31 1.89 7.80
CA LYS A 53 11.22 2.05 8.95
C LYS A 53 10.48 2.11 10.29
N ASN A 54 10.47 1.00 11.02
CA ASN A 54 9.83 0.90 12.33
C ASN A 54 10.62 1.64 13.43
N LYS A 55 10.06 1.70 14.65
CA LYS A 55 10.67 2.41 15.78
C LYS A 55 12.08 1.90 16.11
N TYR A 56 12.33 0.60 15.98
CA TYR A 56 13.61 -0.04 16.30
C TYR A 56 14.68 0.28 15.27
N THR A 57 14.36 0.25 13.98
CA THR A 57 15.26 0.70 12.90
C THR A 57 15.70 2.15 13.14
N ARG A 58 14.76 3.05 13.47
CA ARG A 58 15.08 4.47 13.77
C ARG A 58 15.94 4.62 15.03
N GLN A 59 15.69 3.82 16.07
CA GLN A 59 16.51 3.82 17.29
C GLN A 59 17.95 3.36 16.99
N PHE A 60 18.13 2.31 16.17
CA PHE A 60 19.45 1.85 15.74
C PHE A 60 20.20 2.93 14.95
N GLU A 61 19.54 3.66 14.05
CA GLU A 61 20.14 4.76 13.30
C GLU A 61 20.54 5.95 14.19
N VAL A 62 19.78 6.24 15.25
CA VAL A 62 20.17 7.24 16.28
C VAL A 62 21.40 6.79 17.07
N ILE A 63 21.49 5.50 17.41
CA ILE A 63 22.67 4.91 18.06
C ILE A 63 23.91 5.06 17.17
N VAL A 64 23.82 4.65 15.89
CA VAL A 64 24.91 4.77 14.91
C VAL A 64 25.35 6.22 14.74
N SER A 65 24.39 7.16 14.60
CA SER A 65 24.68 8.60 14.49
C SER A 65 25.46 9.13 15.68
N THR A 66 25.10 8.69 16.90
CA THR A 66 25.75 9.15 18.13
C THR A 66 27.13 8.50 18.32
N LEU A 67 27.31 7.23 17.93
CA LEU A 67 28.62 6.55 17.95
C LEU A 67 29.66 7.18 17.01
N LEU A 68 29.19 7.79 15.91
CA LEU A 68 30.03 8.51 14.93
C LEU A 68 30.36 9.95 15.35
N THR A 69 29.44 10.64 16.03
CA THR A 69 29.56 12.08 16.32
C THR A 69 29.96 12.42 17.75
N ASN A 70 29.52 11.64 18.74
CA ASN A 70 29.75 11.90 20.16
C ASN A 70 29.75 10.59 20.97
N LYS A 71 30.83 9.80 20.83
CA LYS A 71 30.96 8.50 21.52
C LYS A 71 30.89 8.59 23.05
N SER A 72 31.25 9.74 23.64
CA SER A 72 31.11 10.00 25.09
C SER A 72 29.66 10.05 25.58
N ASN A 73 28.69 10.30 24.69
CA ASN A 73 27.27 10.26 25.04
C ASN A 73 26.66 8.85 24.99
N ILE A 74 27.47 7.82 24.72
CA ILE A 74 27.03 6.42 24.71
C ILE A 74 27.76 5.60 25.78
N VAL A 75 26.98 4.81 26.52
CA VAL A 75 27.49 3.77 27.42
C VAL A 75 26.70 2.47 27.19
N PHE A 76 27.41 1.42 26.78
CA PHE A 76 26.90 0.05 26.74
C PHE A 76 26.96 -0.60 28.13
N THR A 77 25.99 -1.46 28.44
CA THR A 77 25.97 -2.28 29.66
C THR A 77 25.43 -3.68 29.35
N GLU A 78 26.04 -4.71 29.93
CA GLU A 78 25.45 -6.05 30.01
C GLU A 78 24.73 -6.18 31.36
N ASN A 79 23.50 -6.71 31.36
CA ASN A 79 22.83 -7.13 32.60
C ASN A 79 22.08 -8.44 32.35
N ASN A 80 22.34 -9.47 33.16
CA ASN A 80 21.73 -10.80 33.06
C ASN A 80 21.77 -11.43 31.66
N GLY A 81 22.88 -11.27 30.92
CA GLY A 81 22.96 -11.75 29.55
C GLY A 81 21.99 -11.03 28.60
N LYS A 82 21.85 -9.71 28.77
CA LYS A 82 21.22 -8.81 27.81
C LYS A 82 22.04 -7.54 27.63
N TYR A 83 22.04 -6.98 26.43
CA TYR A 83 22.68 -5.69 26.14
C TYR A 83 21.71 -4.52 26.25
N PHE A 84 22.16 -3.48 26.95
CA PHE A 84 21.48 -2.19 27.00
C PHE A 84 22.45 -1.08 26.62
N ILE A 85 21.92 -0.04 26.00
CA ILE A 85 22.66 1.16 25.62
C ILE A 85 22.00 2.39 26.24
N ASN A 86 22.80 3.24 26.88
CA ASN A 86 22.39 4.58 27.29
C ASN A 86 22.89 5.58 26.24
N VAL A 87 21.98 6.34 25.62
CA VAL A 87 22.27 7.41 24.65
C VAL A 87 21.79 8.73 25.25
N SER A 88 22.73 9.62 25.59
CA SER A 88 22.43 10.95 26.16
C SER A 88 21.46 10.92 27.36
N GLY A 89 21.61 9.94 28.26
CA GLY A 89 20.78 9.74 29.44
C GLY A 89 19.57 8.82 29.25
N LYS A 90 19.20 8.48 28.00
CA LYS A 90 18.08 7.58 27.69
C LYS A 90 18.57 6.14 27.47
N LYS A 91 18.07 5.21 28.29
CA LYS A 91 18.35 3.78 28.17
C LYS A 91 17.45 3.10 27.12
N PHE A 92 18.03 2.21 26.32
CA PHE A 92 17.35 1.32 25.37
C PHE A 92 17.80 -0.13 25.59
N ASP A 93 16.92 -1.10 25.34
CA ASP A 93 17.27 -2.52 25.23
C ASP A 93 17.79 -2.76 23.79
N LEU A 94 19.08 -3.10 23.68
CA LEU A 94 19.74 -3.27 22.38
C LEU A 94 19.32 -4.60 21.74
N ASP A 95 19.03 -5.62 22.54
CA ASP A 95 18.58 -6.93 22.03
C ASP A 95 17.15 -6.83 21.49
N GLU A 96 16.28 -6.03 22.13
CA GLU A 96 14.95 -5.70 21.59
C GLU A 96 15.05 -4.94 20.26
N ILE A 97 15.97 -3.96 20.15
CA ILE A 97 16.24 -3.23 18.91
C ILE A 97 16.72 -4.19 17.82
N LEU A 98 17.75 -4.99 18.10
CA LEU A 98 18.32 -5.93 17.14
C LEU A 98 17.29 -6.98 16.73
N GLY A 99 16.53 -7.54 17.67
CA GLY A 99 15.46 -8.51 17.38
C GLY A 99 14.41 -7.97 16.41
N ASN A 100 14.00 -6.71 16.57
CA ASN A 100 12.85 -6.15 15.87
C ASN A 100 13.17 -5.15 14.73
N MET A 101 14.44 -4.77 14.52
CA MET A 101 14.80 -3.82 13.46
C MET A 101 14.70 -4.41 12.04
N GLN A 102 14.21 -3.61 11.10
CA GLN A 102 14.18 -3.97 9.68
C GLN A 102 15.56 -3.69 9.07
N ARG A 103 16.44 -4.68 9.15
CA ARG A 103 17.85 -4.63 8.72
C ARG A 103 18.02 -4.10 7.28
N ALA A 104 17.15 -4.52 6.37
CA ALA A 104 17.14 -4.08 4.97
C ALA A 104 16.80 -2.59 4.76
N GLN A 105 16.28 -1.89 5.77
CA GLN A 105 15.93 -0.46 5.74
C GLN A 105 17.02 0.44 6.30
N ILE A 106 18.12 -0.10 6.84
CA ILE A 106 19.26 0.69 7.29
C ILE A 106 19.90 1.39 6.09
N ASN A 107 19.97 2.71 6.16
CA ASN A 107 20.53 3.56 5.11
C ASN A 107 21.25 4.75 5.75
N LEU A 108 22.57 4.79 5.65
CA LEU A 108 23.40 5.86 6.18
C LEU A 108 23.56 6.99 5.17
N SER A 109 23.54 8.23 5.67
CA SER A 109 23.79 9.44 4.90
C SER A 109 25.26 9.56 4.48
N PRO A 110 25.57 10.34 3.42
CA PRO A 110 26.96 10.61 3.03
C PRO A 110 27.82 11.15 4.19
N GLU A 111 27.27 12.00 5.05
CA GLU A 111 27.95 12.59 6.20
C GLU A 111 28.32 11.52 7.23
N GLN A 112 27.38 10.64 7.59
CA GLN A 112 27.64 9.50 8.48
C GLN A 112 28.67 8.54 7.88
N LEU A 113 28.59 8.28 6.57
CA LEU A 113 29.52 7.40 5.87
C LEU A 113 30.93 7.98 5.77
N ASN A 114 31.08 9.30 5.62
CA ASN A 114 32.37 10.00 5.71
C ASN A 114 32.95 9.96 7.14
N GLN A 115 32.13 10.15 8.16
CA GLN A 115 32.55 9.96 9.56
C GLN A 115 33.02 8.52 9.84
N TYR A 116 32.31 7.54 9.28
CA TYR A 116 32.66 6.13 9.38
C TYR A 116 33.97 5.79 8.63
N VAL A 117 34.21 6.36 7.44
CA VAL A 117 35.50 6.22 6.73
C VAL A 117 36.66 6.73 7.59
N ASN A 118 36.51 7.93 8.16
CA ASN A 118 37.52 8.48 9.06
C ASN A 118 37.74 7.59 10.29
N TYR A 119 36.66 7.04 10.89
CA TYR A 119 36.75 6.07 11.98
C TYR A 119 37.53 4.82 11.58
N VAL A 120 37.22 4.19 10.43
CA VAL A 120 37.93 2.99 9.95
C VAL A 120 39.40 3.27 9.68
N ASP A 121 39.71 4.33 8.94
CA ASP A 121 41.10 4.63 8.54
C ASP A 121 41.95 5.12 9.72
N THR A 122 41.37 5.76 10.75
CA THR A 122 42.12 6.30 11.91
C THR A 122 41.98 5.47 13.20
N GLU A 123 40.78 5.29 13.74
CA GLU A 123 40.51 4.75 15.08
C GLU A 123 40.32 3.21 15.15
N ALA A 124 39.64 2.60 14.18
CA ALA A 124 39.17 1.21 14.29
C ALA A 124 40.32 0.19 14.39
N THR A 125 40.15 -0.87 15.19
CA THR A 125 41.16 -1.94 15.29
C THR A 125 41.12 -2.86 14.06
N THR A 126 39.92 -3.28 13.67
CA THR A 126 39.64 -3.97 12.42
C THR A 126 39.47 -2.93 11.31
N LYS A 127 40.26 -3.06 10.24
CA LYS A 127 40.29 -2.13 9.11
C LYS A 127 40.08 -2.89 7.80
N SER A 128 39.77 -2.17 6.74
CA SER A 128 39.72 -2.76 5.41
C SER A 128 41.05 -3.42 5.04
N ALA A 129 41.00 -4.62 4.46
CA ALA A 129 42.18 -5.43 4.13
C ALA A 129 41.92 -6.39 2.96
N PHE A 130 43.01 -6.82 2.33
CA PHE A 130 43.06 -8.03 1.49
C PHE A 130 44.13 -8.97 2.07
N GLN A 131 44.29 -10.17 1.51
CA GLN A 131 45.37 -11.10 1.90
C GLN A 131 46.79 -10.51 1.84
N GLY A 132 47.00 -9.42 1.11
CA GLY A 132 48.27 -8.66 1.06
C GLY A 132 48.44 -7.59 2.15
N GLY A 133 47.47 -7.40 3.06
CA GLY A 133 47.52 -6.42 4.15
C GLY A 133 46.39 -5.40 4.17
N LYS A 134 46.50 -4.43 5.08
CA LYS A 134 45.53 -3.33 5.26
C LYS A 134 45.51 -2.41 4.03
N ILE A 135 44.35 -1.84 3.73
CA ILE A 135 44.13 -0.90 2.62
C ILE A 135 43.24 0.25 3.10
N SER A 136 43.47 1.48 2.61
CA SER A 136 42.58 2.60 2.95
C SER A 136 41.20 2.46 2.29
N CYS A 137 40.16 3.04 2.89
CA CYS A 137 38.81 3.03 2.31
C CYS A 137 38.79 3.57 0.88
N LYS A 138 39.59 4.61 0.61
CA LYS A 138 39.73 5.25 -0.71
C LYS A 138 40.44 4.39 -1.75
N GLU A 139 41.38 3.53 -1.35
CA GLU A 139 42.03 2.57 -2.26
C GLU A 139 41.17 1.33 -2.50
N LEU A 140 40.44 0.87 -1.48
CA LEU A 140 39.41 -0.16 -1.64
C LEU A 140 38.36 0.30 -2.66
N LYS A 141 37.91 1.56 -2.57
CA LYS A 141 37.01 2.18 -3.54
C LYS A 141 37.55 2.16 -4.97
N LYS A 142 38.86 2.32 -5.20
CA LYS A 142 39.47 2.21 -6.54
C LYS A 142 39.48 0.78 -7.08
N LYS A 143 39.57 -0.23 -6.22
CA LYS A 143 39.52 -1.66 -6.60
C LYS A 143 38.10 -2.16 -6.86
N ALA A 144 37.10 -1.51 -6.27
CA ALA A 144 35.68 -1.86 -6.37
C ALA A 144 35.05 -1.45 -7.72
N THR A 145 35.55 -1.99 -8.83
CA THR A 145 35.16 -1.63 -10.22
C THR A 145 33.68 -1.83 -10.54
N LYS A 146 33.05 -2.90 -10.05
CA LYS A 146 31.62 -3.19 -10.21
C LYS A 146 30.77 -2.42 -9.20
N LEU A 147 31.34 -2.07 -8.05
CA LEU A 147 30.65 -1.42 -6.93
C LEU A 147 30.92 0.09 -6.81
N GLN A 148 31.23 0.75 -7.94
CA GLN A 148 31.49 2.19 -7.99
C GLN A 148 30.31 3.09 -7.58
N TYR A 149 29.09 2.55 -7.43
CA TYR A 149 27.91 3.30 -6.95
C TYR A 149 27.78 3.34 -5.42
N LEU A 150 28.45 2.44 -4.67
CA LEU A 150 28.42 2.43 -3.19
C LEU A 150 29.40 3.44 -2.60
N HIS A 151 29.12 3.97 -1.41
CA HIS A 151 30.08 4.84 -0.72
C HIS A 151 31.33 4.06 -0.29
N GLU A 152 32.48 4.72 -0.19
CA GLU A 152 33.73 4.08 0.27
C GLU A 152 33.62 3.47 1.67
N GLY A 153 32.85 4.11 2.57
CA GLY A 153 32.49 3.55 3.88
C GLY A 153 31.61 2.28 3.80
N GLU A 154 30.72 2.19 2.83
CA GLU A 154 29.89 0.99 2.64
C GLU A 154 30.72 -0.19 2.13
N LEU A 155 31.62 0.08 1.17
CA LEU A 155 32.61 -0.88 0.71
C LEU A 155 33.53 -1.34 1.85
N ALA A 156 33.96 -0.44 2.73
CA ALA A 156 34.77 -0.78 3.89
C ALA A 156 34.03 -1.69 4.87
N GLY A 157 32.76 -1.42 5.18
CA GLY A 157 31.92 -2.31 5.99
C GLY A 157 31.75 -3.71 5.35
N LEU A 158 31.50 -3.76 4.04
CA LEU A 158 31.39 -5.01 3.29
C LEU A 158 32.71 -5.80 3.23
N ASN A 159 33.85 -5.15 2.99
CA ASN A 159 35.16 -5.80 3.02
C ASN A 159 35.50 -6.33 4.41
N ILE A 160 35.25 -5.56 5.48
CA ILE A 160 35.48 -6.00 6.86
C ILE A 160 34.63 -7.23 7.19
N TYR A 161 33.38 -7.30 6.70
CA TYR A 161 32.56 -8.49 6.82
C TYR A 161 33.23 -9.74 6.22
N THR A 162 33.87 -9.65 5.05
CA THR A 162 34.50 -10.82 4.38
C THR A 162 35.77 -11.35 5.06
N GLN A 163 36.28 -10.64 6.07
CA GLN A 163 37.38 -11.12 6.93
C GLN A 163 36.83 -12.05 8.01
N ASP A 164 37.65 -12.48 8.99
CA ASP A 164 37.17 -13.23 10.16
C ASP A 164 36.07 -12.49 10.98
N TYR A 165 35.90 -11.18 10.75
CA TYR A 165 34.95 -10.31 11.46
C TYR A 165 33.46 -10.58 11.13
N TYR A 166 33.13 -11.41 10.12
CA TYR A 166 31.74 -11.87 9.92
C TYR A 166 31.16 -12.52 11.18
N LYS A 167 32.01 -13.15 12.01
CA LYS A 167 31.61 -13.83 13.26
C LYS A 167 31.01 -12.83 14.23
N ASP A 168 31.67 -11.69 14.38
CA ASP A 168 31.25 -10.64 15.30
C ASP A 168 30.01 -9.92 14.77
N MET A 169 30.00 -9.55 13.49
CA MET A 169 28.84 -8.88 12.87
C MET A 169 27.59 -9.76 12.85
N ASN A 170 27.71 -11.03 12.46
CA ASN A 170 26.56 -11.94 12.45
C ASN A 170 26.16 -12.39 13.86
N GLY A 171 27.08 -12.46 14.82
CA GLY A 171 26.76 -12.73 16.22
C GLY A 171 25.92 -11.60 16.82
N LEU A 172 26.37 -10.34 16.67
CA LEU A 172 25.59 -9.17 17.07
C LEU A 172 24.18 -9.20 16.44
N LEU A 173 24.09 -9.36 15.12
CA LEU A 173 22.81 -9.32 14.41
C LEU A 173 21.86 -10.47 14.78
N ARG A 174 22.37 -11.58 15.32
CA ARG A 174 21.62 -12.70 15.90
C ARG A 174 21.31 -12.55 17.39
N GLY A 175 21.67 -11.43 18.03
CA GLY A 175 21.51 -11.22 19.47
C GLY A 175 22.47 -12.05 20.33
N GLN A 176 23.61 -12.48 19.79
CA GLN A 176 24.61 -13.23 20.54
C GLN A 176 25.52 -12.28 21.33
N HIS A 177 25.65 -12.51 22.64
CA HIS A 177 26.45 -11.66 23.54
C HIS A 177 27.95 -12.00 23.50
N LEU A 178 28.58 -11.70 22.36
CA LEU A 178 29.99 -11.96 22.04
C LEU A 178 30.99 -11.34 23.02
N TYR A 179 30.66 -10.17 23.57
CA TYR A 179 31.52 -9.42 24.48
C TYR A 179 30.85 -9.30 25.86
N LYS A 180 31.52 -9.76 26.91
CA LYS A 180 31.05 -9.56 28.28
C LYS A 180 31.29 -8.14 28.76
N GLY A 181 30.38 -7.62 29.58
CA GLY A 181 30.48 -6.28 30.17
C GLY A 181 31.72 -6.09 31.05
N SER A 182 32.33 -7.19 31.50
CA SER A 182 33.62 -7.23 32.22
C SER A 182 34.85 -7.12 31.31
N ASN A 183 34.70 -7.12 29.98
CA ASN A 183 35.80 -6.93 29.04
C ASN A 183 36.29 -5.47 29.09
N PRO A 184 37.58 -5.19 29.34
CA PRO A 184 38.11 -3.82 29.35
C PRO A 184 37.82 -3.02 28.06
N ASN A 185 37.71 -3.70 26.93
CA ASN A 185 37.43 -3.11 25.63
C ASN A 185 35.93 -3.16 25.24
N PHE A 186 35.02 -3.53 26.16
CA PHE A 186 33.59 -3.74 25.87
C PHE A 186 32.95 -2.58 25.09
N GLN A 187 33.21 -1.33 25.51
CA GLN A 187 32.64 -0.14 24.87
C GLN A 187 33.08 0.03 23.41
N GLU A 188 34.39 -0.11 23.13
CA GLU A 188 34.93 0.07 21.77
C GLU A 188 34.63 -1.15 20.89
N ASN A 189 34.63 -2.37 21.45
CA ASN A 189 34.20 -3.56 20.73
C ASN A 189 32.72 -3.44 20.29
N MET A 190 31.83 -2.99 21.18
CA MET A 190 30.42 -2.75 20.87
C MET A 190 30.23 -1.62 19.85
N ARG A 191 30.96 -0.49 19.98
CA ARG A 191 30.99 0.59 18.98
C ARG A 191 31.38 0.05 17.60
N GLN A 192 32.49 -0.69 17.54
CA GLN A 192 33.08 -1.19 16.31
C GLN A 192 32.14 -2.16 15.58
N VAL A 193 31.61 -3.18 16.28
CA VAL A 193 30.72 -4.17 15.65
C VAL A 193 29.41 -3.56 15.18
N ILE A 194 28.85 -2.58 15.91
CA ILE A 194 27.63 -1.85 15.50
C ILE A 194 27.91 -1.00 14.26
N LEU A 195 29.00 -0.23 14.24
CA LEU A 195 29.34 0.64 13.11
C LEU A 195 29.66 -0.16 11.84
N HIS A 196 30.45 -1.23 11.94
CA HIS A 196 30.73 -2.12 10.82
C HIS A 196 29.44 -2.78 10.29
N SER A 197 28.57 -3.28 11.18
CA SER A 197 27.27 -3.85 10.79
C SER A 197 26.37 -2.82 10.11
N ALA A 198 26.28 -1.59 10.61
CA ALA A 198 25.48 -0.52 10.02
C ALA A 198 25.97 -0.13 8.61
N ALA A 199 27.29 0.02 8.43
CA ALA A 199 27.89 0.34 7.13
C ALA A 199 27.69 -0.78 6.10
N ALA A 200 27.85 -2.05 6.51
CA ALA A 200 27.59 -3.20 5.64
C ALA A 200 26.10 -3.35 5.29
N LEU A 201 25.19 -3.10 6.25
CA LEU A 201 23.75 -3.09 6.01
C LEU A 201 23.32 -1.99 5.03
N SER A 202 23.89 -0.78 5.15
CA SER A 202 23.67 0.32 4.20
C SER A 202 24.21 -0.01 2.80
N GLY A 203 25.39 -0.61 2.71
CA GLY A 203 25.97 -1.03 1.44
C GLY A 203 25.14 -2.10 0.73
N ILE A 204 24.68 -3.13 1.46
CA ILE A 204 23.89 -4.20 0.85
C ILE A 204 22.45 -3.77 0.52
N SER A 205 21.85 -2.83 1.26
CA SER A 205 20.50 -2.33 0.98
C SER A 205 20.45 -1.53 -0.33
N LYS A 206 21.53 -0.80 -0.67
CA LYS A 206 21.72 -0.10 -1.96
C LYS A 206 22.16 -1.01 -3.12
N GLY A 207 22.58 -2.25 -2.83
CA GLY A 207 23.29 -3.12 -3.77
C GLY A 207 22.54 -4.35 -4.32
N GLN A 208 21.27 -4.57 -3.99
CA GLN A 208 20.50 -5.79 -4.33
C GLN A 208 20.12 -5.93 -5.83
N ASN A 209 20.98 -5.47 -6.72
CA ASN A 209 20.72 -5.31 -8.15
C ASN A 209 21.00 -6.58 -8.97
N HIS A 210 21.66 -7.58 -8.38
CA HIS A 210 21.95 -8.86 -9.03
C HIS A 210 21.00 -9.94 -8.52
N LYS A 211 20.18 -10.48 -9.43
CA LYS A 211 19.39 -11.69 -9.18
C LYS A 211 20.11 -12.89 -9.77
N LEU A 212 20.72 -13.70 -8.91
CA LEU A 212 21.30 -14.96 -9.33
C LEU A 212 20.22 -16.04 -9.32
N PRO A 213 20.11 -16.88 -10.37
CA PRO A 213 19.12 -17.96 -10.37
C PRO A 213 19.41 -18.97 -9.26
N LEU A 214 20.68 -19.19 -8.94
CA LEU A 214 21.16 -20.15 -7.95
C LEU A 214 22.39 -19.62 -7.22
N THR A 215 22.43 -19.80 -5.89
CA THR A 215 23.66 -19.66 -5.09
C THR A 215 23.80 -20.84 -4.13
N PHE A 216 25.04 -21.15 -3.75
CA PHE A 216 25.40 -22.33 -2.96
C PHE A 216 26.05 -21.92 -1.64
N ARG A 217 25.45 -22.33 -0.51
CA ARG A 217 26.01 -22.15 0.82
C ARG A 217 26.27 -23.49 1.50
N TYR A 218 27.42 -23.56 2.15
CA TYR A 218 27.80 -24.64 3.06
C TYR A 218 27.97 -24.02 4.44
N ASP A 219 27.19 -24.46 5.41
CA ASP A 219 27.41 -24.05 6.79
C ASP A 219 28.61 -24.84 7.33
N GLY A 220 29.75 -24.15 7.49
CA GLY A 220 31.06 -24.78 7.72
C GLY A 220 31.16 -25.58 9.01
N ASN A 221 30.39 -25.20 10.03
CA ASN A 221 30.16 -25.95 11.26
C ASN A 221 28.75 -26.55 11.26
N THR A 222 28.52 -27.58 12.07
CA THR A 222 27.16 -28.03 12.39
C THR A 222 26.35 -26.85 12.93
N LEU A 223 25.18 -26.58 12.35
CA LEU A 223 24.28 -25.54 12.85
C LEU A 223 23.83 -25.88 14.28
N PRO A 224 23.55 -24.87 15.12
CA PRO A 224 22.79 -25.08 16.35
C PRO A 224 21.53 -25.90 16.09
N LYS A 225 21.23 -26.84 16.99
CA LYS A 225 20.20 -27.86 16.76
C LYS A 225 18.82 -27.24 16.57
N ASP A 226 18.50 -26.24 17.39
CA ASP A 226 17.32 -25.37 17.28
C ASP A 226 17.17 -24.76 15.87
N ILE A 227 18.22 -24.11 15.34
CA ILE A 227 18.20 -23.53 13.98
C ILE A 227 18.03 -24.62 12.91
N LEU A 228 18.65 -25.79 13.11
CA LEU A 228 18.51 -26.91 12.18
C LEU A 228 17.08 -27.47 12.18
N ASP A 229 16.51 -27.70 13.37
CA ASP A 229 15.16 -28.22 13.57
C ASP A 229 14.10 -27.25 13.01
N GLU A 230 14.26 -25.93 13.19
CA GLU A 230 13.39 -24.90 12.58
C GLU A 230 13.43 -24.93 11.05
N ARG A 231 14.62 -25.03 10.45
CA ARG A 231 14.79 -25.13 8.99
C ARG A 231 14.17 -26.42 8.44
N ILE A 232 14.29 -27.53 9.17
CA ILE A 232 13.64 -28.80 8.83
C ILE A 232 12.12 -28.66 8.91
N LYS A 233 11.58 -28.04 9.96
CA LYS A 233 10.13 -27.81 10.13
C LYS A 233 9.54 -26.99 8.98
N CYS A 234 10.16 -25.85 8.65
CA CYS A 234 9.77 -24.97 7.54
C CYS A 234 9.77 -25.73 6.19
N ALA A 235 10.75 -26.61 5.97
CA ALA A 235 10.81 -27.46 4.78
C ALA A 235 9.74 -28.57 4.77
N GLN A 236 9.40 -29.15 5.92
CA GLN A 236 8.38 -30.20 6.05
C GLN A 236 6.97 -29.66 5.81
N SER A 237 6.67 -28.44 6.24
CA SER A 237 5.41 -27.74 5.92
C SER A 237 5.35 -27.21 4.48
N LYS A 238 6.36 -27.52 3.64
CA LYS A 238 6.49 -27.07 2.24
C LYS A 238 6.40 -25.55 2.07
N GLY A 239 6.72 -24.77 3.12
CA GLY A 239 6.60 -23.32 3.11
C GLY A 239 5.16 -22.79 2.99
N ILE A 240 4.15 -23.48 3.54
CA ILE A 240 2.80 -22.89 3.77
C ILE A 240 2.96 -21.53 4.49
N GLU A 241 2.08 -20.57 4.17
CA GLU A 241 2.33 -19.13 4.31
C GLU A 241 2.78 -18.62 5.69
N LEU A 242 2.47 -19.35 6.76
CA LEU A 242 2.74 -18.96 8.15
C LEU A 242 4.13 -19.39 8.66
N GLU A 243 4.81 -20.35 8.03
CA GLU A 243 6.13 -20.84 8.49
C GLU A 243 7.28 -20.28 7.65
N VAL A 244 7.79 -19.13 8.07
CA VAL A 244 8.91 -18.41 7.44
C VAL A 244 10.06 -18.27 8.43
N TYR A 245 11.27 -18.70 8.04
CA TYR A 245 12.48 -18.53 8.85
C TYR A 245 13.09 -17.14 8.58
N GLU A 246 13.43 -16.38 9.61
CA GLU A 246 14.11 -15.08 9.46
C GLU A 246 15.61 -15.25 9.74
N ASP A 247 16.46 -15.22 8.69
CA ASP A 247 17.91 -15.15 8.91
C ASP A 247 18.24 -13.71 9.30
N THR A 248 18.39 -13.51 10.61
CA THR A 248 18.68 -12.22 11.24
C THR A 248 20.09 -11.71 10.94
N ALA A 249 20.91 -12.45 10.20
CA ALA A 249 22.30 -12.13 9.88
C ALA A 249 22.58 -12.24 8.37
N PHE A 250 23.75 -11.77 7.94
CA PHE A 250 24.14 -11.82 6.54
C PHE A 250 24.31 -13.27 6.07
N VAL A 251 23.97 -13.52 4.81
CA VAL A 251 24.14 -14.82 4.16
C VAL A 251 25.21 -14.69 3.08
N SER A 252 26.43 -15.15 3.38
CA SER A 252 27.48 -15.33 2.38
C SER A 252 27.27 -16.65 1.62
N SER A 253 27.49 -16.61 0.30
CA SER A 253 27.20 -17.72 -0.63
C SER A 253 28.11 -17.63 -1.85
N ALA A 254 28.37 -18.76 -2.52
CA ALA A 254 29.14 -18.79 -3.77
C ALA A 254 28.22 -18.94 -4.99
N PHE A 255 28.61 -18.37 -6.13
CA PHE A 255 27.88 -18.49 -7.39
C PHE A 255 28.59 -19.41 -8.43
N GLU A 256 27.86 -19.81 -9.48
CA GLU A 256 28.22 -20.79 -10.53
C GLU A 256 28.46 -22.24 -10.04
N LYS A 257 29.38 -22.45 -9.09
CA LYS A 257 29.71 -23.74 -8.50
C LYS A 257 30.07 -23.61 -7.02
N PRO A 258 29.80 -24.64 -6.19
CA PRO A 258 30.39 -24.81 -4.86
C PRO A 258 31.90 -24.54 -4.85
N VAL A 259 32.41 -23.92 -3.78
CA VAL A 259 33.84 -23.84 -3.53
C VAL A 259 34.31 -25.16 -2.94
N GLU A 260 35.31 -25.79 -3.57
CA GLU A 260 35.64 -27.21 -3.40
C GLU A 260 36.12 -27.60 -1.98
N HIS A 261 36.60 -26.63 -1.19
CA HIS A 261 37.05 -26.86 0.18
C HIS A 261 35.94 -26.74 1.24
N PHE A 262 34.75 -26.23 0.92
CA PHE A 262 33.65 -26.19 1.90
C PHE A 262 33.03 -27.59 2.10
N LYS A 263 33.30 -28.18 3.27
CA LYS A 263 32.93 -29.57 3.62
C LYS A 263 31.79 -29.67 4.63
N GLY A 264 31.11 -28.56 4.92
CA GLY A 264 30.06 -28.47 5.93
C GLY A 264 28.95 -29.54 5.85
N PRO A 265 28.40 -29.98 6.99
CA PRO A 265 27.34 -31.00 7.03
C PRO A 265 26.02 -30.46 6.51
N THR A 266 25.75 -29.16 6.64
CA THR A 266 24.54 -28.52 6.10
C THR A 266 24.84 -27.76 4.81
N ARG A 267 23.99 -27.98 3.81
CA ARG A 267 24.17 -27.54 2.42
C ARG A 267 22.87 -26.92 1.94
N THR A 268 22.87 -25.62 1.63
CA THR A 268 21.69 -24.91 1.14
C THR A 268 21.94 -24.44 -0.28
N VAL A 269 21.06 -24.82 -1.20
CA VAL A 269 20.91 -24.15 -2.49
C VAL A 269 19.81 -23.11 -2.34
N PHE A 270 20.14 -21.86 -2.59
CA PHE A 270 19.15 -20.80 -2.65
C PHE A 270 18.76 -20.52 -4.10
N TYR A 271 17.46 -20.49 -4.37
CA TYR A 271 16.89 -20.17 -5.67
C TYR A 271 16.42 -18.72 -5.73
N GLY A 272 16.86 -17.99 -6.76
CA GLY A 272 16.34 -16.65 -7.08
C GLY A 272 16.68 -15.53 -6.09
N MET A 273 17.75 -15.68 -5.29
CA MET A 273 18.20 -14.66 -4.34
C MET A 273 18.58 -13.35 -5.04
N GLN A 274 18.24 -12.24 -4.38
CA GLN A 274 18.84 -10.93 -4.65
C GLN A 274 19.95 -10.68 -3.63
N GLY A 275 21.02 -10.03 -4.09
CA GLY A 275 22.21 -9.77 -3.29
C GLY A 275 23.27 -9.03 -4.11
N LEU A 276 24.48 -9.04 -3.58
CA LEU A 276 25.61 -8.25 -4.05
C LEU A 276 26.80 -9.16 -4.35
N ASP A 277 27.28 -9.15 -5.60
CA ASP A 277 28.60 -9.69 -5.93
C ASP A 277 29.66 -8.79 -5.32
N ILE A 278 30.29 -9.26 -4.23
CA ILE A 278 31.36 -8.56 -3.53
C ILE A 278 32.74 -9.18 -3.79
N GLY A 279 32.87 -10.10 -4.75
CA GLY A 279 34.11 -10.85 -4.99
C GLY A 279 35.33 -9.96 -5.29
N GLU A 280 35.14 -8.76 -5.83
CA GLU A 280 36.23 -7.79 -6.09
C GLU A 280 36.72 -7.03 -4.83
N ILE A 281 35.90 -6.98 -3.78
CA ILE A 281 36.24 -6.38 -2.47
C ILE A 281 36.38 -7.41 -1.35
N SER A 282 36.10 -8.69 -1.60
CA SER A 282 36.24 -9.74 -0.59
C SER A 282 37.71 -9.93 -0.23
N TYR A 283 37.97 -10.24 1.04
CA TYR A 283 39.28 -10.69 1.51
C TYR A 283 39.67 -12.03 0.86
N TYR A 284 38.70 -12.83 0.40
CA TYR A 284 38.90 -14.10 -0.31
C TYR A 284 38.29 -14.08 -1.73
N PRO A 285 38.85 -13.31 -2.71
CA PRO A 285 38.23 -13.14 -4.04
C PRO A 285 37.95 -14.45 -4.81
N THR A 286 38.74 -15.50 -4.55
CA THR A 286 38.60 -16.82 -5.16
C THR A 286 37.33 -17.56 -4.74
N GLU A 287 36.70 -17.19 -3.62
CA GLU A 287 35.45 -17.79 -3.15
C GLU A 287 34.24 -17.33 -3.98
N ARG A 288 34.40 -16.26 -4.80
CA ARG A 288 33.35 -15.65 -5.62
C ARG A 288 32.13 -15.30 -4.77
N GLU A 289 32.41 -14.48 -3.76
CA GLU A 289 31.49 -14.19 -2.67
C GLU A 289 30.30 -13.33 -3.13
N PHE A 290 29.11 -13.89 -2.99
CA PHE A 290 27.83 -13.24 -3.20
C PHE A 290 27.12 -13.07 -1.87
N LEU A 291 27.05 -11.83 -1.41
CA LEU A 291 26.47 -11.49 -0.11
C LEU A 291 24.98 -11.19 -0.26
N ILE A 292 24.19 -11.80 0.63
CA ILE A 292 22.75 -11.65 0.72
C ILE A 292 22.43 -10.98 2.04
N ALA A 293 21.51 -10.01 2.00
CA ALA A 293 21.10 -9.25 3.19
C ALA A 293 20.33 -10.14 4.18
N PRO A 294 20.38 -9.82 5.49
CA PRO A 294 19.48 -10.44 6.45
C PRO A 294 18.02 -10.27 6.05
N GLY A 295 17.22 -11.31 6.24
CA GLY A 295 15.82 -11.30 5.84
C GLY A 295 15.15 -12.65 5.93
N LYS A 296 13.89 -12.66 5.49
CA LYS A 296 13.03 -13.84 5.54
C LYS A 296 13.35 -14.80 4.39
N VAL A 297 13.41 -16.09 4.72
CA VAL A 297 13.76 -17.21 3.84
C VAL A 297 12.72 -18.31 4.02
N LYS A 298 12.23 -18.86 2.92
CA LYS A 298 11.45 -20.11 2.94
C LYS A 298 12.37 -21.27 2.62
N TYR A 299 12.42 -22.24 3.52
CA TYR A 299 12.97 -23.56 3.25
C TYR A 299 11.85 -24.38 2.61
N LEU A 300 12.07 -24.83 1.38
CA LEU A 300 11.03 -25.45 0.55
C LEU A 300 11.11 -26.98 0.61
N HIS A 301 12.35 -27.50 0.69
CA HIS A 301 12.62 -28.93 0.82
C HIS A 301 13.86 -29.16 1.68
N HIS A 302 13.83 -30.29 2.40
CA HIS A 302 14.92 -30.83 3.20
C HIS A 302 15.08 -32.32 2.86
N ARG A 303 16.33 -32.79 2.82
CA ARG A 303 16.68 -34.21 2.92
C ARG A 303 17.92 -34.37 3.77
N GLU A 304 17.99 -35.48 4.52
CA GLU A 304 19.21 -35.93 5.15
C GLU A 304 19.79 -37.14 4.38
N GLU A 305 21.10 -37.18 4.20
CA GLU A 305 21.81 -38.32 3.61
C GLU A 305 23.23 -38.41 4.18
N ASN A 306 23.57 -39.55 4.78
CA ASN A 306 24.89 -39.82 5.39
C ASN A 306 25.33 -38.74 6.41
N GLY A 307 24.41 -38.33 7.30
CA GLY A 307 24.65 -37.29 8.31
C GLY A 307 24.85 -35.88 7.74
N LYS A 308 24.34 -35.61 6.53
CA LYS A 308 24.40 -34.30 5.87
C LYS A 308 23.01 -33.83 5.50
N HIS A 309 22.71 -32.57 5.81
CA HIS A 309 21.42 -31.95 5.55
C HIS A 309 21.50 -31.13 4.26
N TYR A 310 20.57 -31.38 3.34
CA TYR A 310 20.43 -30.72 2.05
C TYR A 310 19.14 -29.92 2.06
N PHE A 311 19.24 -28.63 1.80
CA PHE A 311 18.11 -27.72 1.76
C PHE A 311 17.98 -27.06 0.39
N LEU A 312 16.74 -26.94 -0.09
CA LEU A 312 16.36 -25.96 -1.10
C LEU A 312 15.64 -24.81 -0.39
N ALA A 313 16.11 -23.58 -0.61
CA ALA A 313 15.51 -22.39 -0.03
C ALA A 313 15.29 -21.31 -1.09
N CYS A 314 14.39 -20.36 -0.83
CA CYS A 314 14.21 -19.16 -1.63
C CYS A 314 14.01 -17.94 -0.72
N PRO A 315 14.27 -16.71 -1.20
CA PRO A 315 14.01 -15.52 -0.40
C PRO A 315 12.51 -15.31 -0.29
N VAL A 316 12.06 -14.83 0.87
CA VAL A 316 10.78 -14.13 0.97
C VAL A 316 11.09 -12.66 0.76
N THR A 317 11.20 -12.28 -0.52
CA THR A 317 11.78 -11.00 -0.92
C THR A 317 10.89 -9.82 -0.50
N PRO A 318 11.35 -8.91 0.38
CA PRO A 318 10.80 -7.55 0.38
C PRO A 318 11.27 -6.89 -0.93
N PRO A 319 10.39 -6.28 -1.73
CA PRO A 319 10.73 -5.87 -3.08
C PRO A 319 11.85 -4.83 -3.12
N ALA A 320 12.95 -5.15 -3.80
CA ALA A 320 13.95 -4.19 -4.19
C ALA A 320 13.34 -3.19 -5.19
N ASN A 321 12.91 -2.03 -4.67
CA ASN A 321 12.23 -0.94 -5.37
C ASN A 321 10.86 -1.30 -5.99
N ILE A 322 9.82 -0.62 -5.50
CA ILE A 322 8.42 -0.75 -5.97
C ILE A 322 8.31 -0.56 -7.50
N ASN A 323 9.11 0.35 -8.07
CA ASN A 323 9.03 0.77 -9.47
C ASN A 323 9.46 -0.29 -10.49
N GLN A 324 10.14 -1.38 -10.08
CA GLN A 324 10.67 -2.40 -11.02
C GLN A 324 9.89 -3.72 -11.05
N ILE A 325 9.04 -4.00 -10.04
CA ILE A 325 8.21 -5.21 -10.02
C ILE A 325 6.76 -4.89 -10.41
N LEU A 326 6.27 -3.69 -10.11
CA LEU A 326 4.90 -3.29 -10.37
C LEU A 326 4.82 -1.88 -10.98
N ASN A 327 4.00 -1.73 -12.03
CA ASN A 327 3.38 -0.44 -12.35
C ASN A 327 2.24 -0.13 -11.35
N LEU A 328 2.45 -0.41 -10.05
CA LEU A 328 1.50 -0.16 -8.95
C LEU A 328 2.31 0.38 -7.74
N PRO A 329 1.90 1.46 -7.05
CA PRO A 329 2.67 2.18 -6.06
C PRO A 329 2.24 1.88 -4.61
N SER A 330 2.93 2.51 -3.66
CA SER A 330 2.65 2.49 -2.23
C SER A 330 1.50 3.45 -1.86
N GLY A 331 0.47 2.98 -1.16
CA GLY A 331 -0.58 3.86 -0.61
C GLY A 331 -1.65 3.17 0.23
N GLY A 332 -2.01 1.94 -0.12
CA GLY A 332 -2.82 1.03 0.70
C GLY A 332 -2.37 -0.40 0.43
N THR A 333 -2.47 -1.30 1.41
CA THR A 333 -2.11 -2.70 1.14
C THR A 333 -3.23 -3.36 0.34
N TYR A 334 -2.85 -4.21 -0.62
CA TYR A 334 -3.78 -4.98 -1.46
C TYR A 334 -4.88 -5.66 -0.62
N LYS A 335 -4.48 -6.19 0.54
CA LYS A 335 -5.32 -6.83 1.56
C LYS A 335 -6.45 -5.96 2.11
N GLN A 336 -6.31 -4.64 2.09
CA GLN A 336 -7.31 -3.70 2.63
C GLN A 336 -8.40 -3.37 1.60
N ALA A 337 -8.01 -3.23 0.33
CA ALA A 337 -8.96 -3.22 -0.78
C ALA A 337 -9.66 -4.58 -0.92
N GLU A 338 -8.93 -5.67 -0.76
CA GLU A 338 -9.44 -7.05 -0.74
C GLU A 338 -10.46 -7.25 0.40
N ASN A 339 -10.16 -6.82 1.63
CA ASN A 339 -11.10 -6.89 2.77
C ASN A 339 -12.37 -6.05 2.57
N LEU A 340 -12.26 -4.82 2.02
CA LEU A 340 -13.43 -3.99 1.70
C LEU A 340 -14.28 -4.59 0.58
N VAL A 341 -13.64 -5.14 -0.45
CA VAL A 341 -14.30 -5.89 -1.53
C VAL A 341 -15.00 -7.13 -0.97
N VAL A 342 -14.31 -7.95 -0.17
CA VAL A 342 -14.84 -9.15 0.48
C VAL A 342 -16.01 -8.81 1.40
N LYS A 343 -15.96 -7.70 2.14
CA LYS A 343 -17.07 -7.25 2.99
C LYS A 343 -18.29 -6.81 2.17
N ALA A 344 -18.07 -6.02 1.11
CA ALA A 344 -19.14 -5.63 0.19
C ALA A 344 -19.76 -6.83 -0.55
N GLU A 345 -18.94 -7.80 -0.94
CA GLU A 345 -19.36 -9.07 -1.54
C GLU A 345 -20.15 -9.95 -0.55
N LYS A 346 -19.67 -10.15 0.69
CA LYS A 346 -20.41 -10.84 1.76
C LYS A 346 -21.80 -10.22 1.96
N ASP A 347 -21.87 -8.89 2.06
CA ASP A 347 -23.12 -8.14 2.24
C ASP A 347 -24.09 -8.29 1.05
N MET A 348 -23.55 -8.26 -0.17
CA MET A 348 -24.33 -8.42 -1.41
C MET A 348 -24.85 -9.85 -1.56
N VAL A 349 -24.01 -10.86 -1.30
CA VAL A 349 -24.42 -12.27 -1.29
C VAL A 349 -25.49 -12.51 -0.23
N LYS A 350 -25.33 -11.97 0.98
CA LYS A 350 -26.32 -12.09 2.06
C LYS A 350 -27.68 -11.50 1.64
N LYS A 351 -27.68 -10.29 1.06
CA LYS A 351 -28.90 -9.64 0.54
C LYS A 351 -29.53 -10.42 -0.62
N PHE A 352 -28.72 -11.00 -1.51
CA PHE A 352 -29.23 -11.77 -2.64
C PHE A 352 -29.79 -13.14 -2.23
N ALA A 353 -29.09 -13.88 -1.36
CA ALA A 353 -29.57 -15.13 -0.79
C ALA A 353 -30.85 -14.91 0.03
N GLN A 354 -30.94 -13.83 0.82
CA GLN A 354 -32.17 -13.44 1.50
C GLN A 354 -33.30 -13.11 0.52
N PHE A 355 -33.04 -12.35 -0.56
CA PHE A 355 -34.05 -12.06 -1.58
C PHE A 355 -34.57 -13.33 -2.28
N ALA A 356 -33.69 -14.25 -2.65
CA ALA A 356 -34.06 -15.55 -3.20
C ALA A 356 -34.88 -16.39 -2.19
N LEU A 357 -34.50 -16.35 -0.92
CA LEU A 357 -35.20 -17.02 0.18
C LEU A 357 -36.60 -16.41 0.42
N ASP A 358 -36.73 -15.08 0.38
CA ASP A 358 -38.00 -14.37 0.55
C ASP A 358 -38.98 -14.68 -0.59
N VAL A 359 -38.50 -14.66 -1.84
CA VAL A 359 -39.29 -15.07 -3.02
C VAL A 359 -39.73 -16.54 -2.90
N THR A 360 -38.84 -17.42 -2.42
CA THR A 360 -39.14 -18.85 -2.23
C THR A 360 -40.14 -19.08 -1.10
N ASN A 361 -40.02 -18.37 0.03
CA ASN A 361 -40.96 -18.46 1.15
C ASN A 361 -42.33 -17.88 0.79
N GLN A 362 -42.40 -16.73 0.11
CA GLN A 362 -43.67 -16.16 -0.36
C GLN A 362 -44.41 -17.09 -1.34
N TYR A 363 -43.67 -17.83 -2.18
CA TYR A 363 -44.21 -18.88 -3.02
C TYR A 363 -44.76 -20.07 -2.21
N LEU A 364 -43.97 -20.58 -1.25
CA LEU A 364 -44.37 -21.71 -0.37
C LEU A 364 -45.57 -21.38 0.53
N GLU A 365 -45.68 -20.13 0.99
CA GLU A 365 -46.77 -19.65 1.85
C GLU A 365 -48.04 -19.26 1.09
N GLY A 366 -48.00 -19.20 -0.25
CA GLY A 366 -49.15 -18.84 -1.09
C GLY A 366 -49.61 -17.38 -0.97
N LYS A 367 -48.81 -16.49 -0.37
CA LYS A 367 -49.18 -15.09 -0.04
C LYS A 367 -49.02 -14.11 -1.22
N ALA A 368 -49.34 -14.53 -2.43
CA ALA A 368 -49.15 -13.76 -3.66
C ALA A 368 -50.25 -12.69 -3.89
N GLU A 369 -50.42 -11.74 -2.97
CA GLU A 369 -51.40 -10.64 -3.12
C GLU A 369 -50.77 -9.24 -3.22
N LYS A 370 -50.71 -8.71 -4.45
CA LYS A 370 -51.38 -7.45 -4.88
C LYS A 370 -50.94 -6.96 -6.26
N ASP A 371 -49.72 -7.30 -6.71
CA ASP A 371 -49.22 -6.90 -8.04
C ASP A 371 -49.69 -7.87 -9.15
N LYS A 372 -50.98 -7.79 -9.52
CA LYS A 372 -51.57 -8.67 -10.56
C LYS A 372 -50.85 -8.65 -11.91
N SER A 373 -50.02 -7.63 -12.19
CA SER A 373 -49.27 -7.51 -13.44
C SER A 373 -48.11 -8.52 -13.57
N LYS A 374 -47.47 -8.87 -12.45
CA LYS A 374 -46.32 -9.81 -12.44
C LYS A 374 -46.73 -11.28 -12.27
N TRP A 375 -47.89 -11.54 -11.69
CA TRP A 375 -48.27 -12.87 -11.20
C TRP A 375 -49.44 -13.54 -11.95
N SER A 376 -50.00 -12.88 -12.98
CA SER A 376 -51.00 -13.48 -13.88
C SER A 376 -50.55 -14.80 -14.50
N ILE A 377 -49.24 -14.96 -14.72
CA ILE A 377 -48.66 -16.13 -15.34
C ILE A 377 -48.53 -17.31 -14.36
N LEU A 378 -48.26 -17.05 -13.09
CA LEU A 378 -48.16 -18.09 -12.05
C LEU A 378 -49.55 -18.56 -11.58
N ALA A 379 -50.55 -17.69 -11.58
CA ALA A 379 -51.95 -18.07 -11.35
C ALA A 379 -52.47 -19.07 -12.41
N ASN A 380 -52.01 -18.97 -13.66
CA ASN A 380 -52.34 -19.95 -14.70
C ASN A 380 -51.64 -21.31 -14.50
N ILE A 381 -50.44 -21.33 -13.90
CA ILE A 381 -49.69 -22.56 -13.64
C ILE A 381 -50.34 -23.41 -12.52
N ASP A 382 -50.96 -22.76 -11.53
CA ASP A 382 -51.65 -23.47 -10.43
C ASP A 382 -52.96 -24.11 -10.90
N ASN A 383 -53.74 -23.42 -11.75
CA ASN A 383 -54.96 -23.95 -12.36
C ASN A 383 -54.72 -25.06 -13.39
N THR A 384 -53.55 -25.12 -14.04
CA THR A 384 -53.30 -26.04 -15.17
C THR A 384 -52.66 -27.37 -14.76
N TYR A 385 -51.86 -27.41 -13.68
CA TYR A 385 -51.00 -28.57 -13.36
C TYR A 385 -51.23 -29.21 -11.99
N GLY A 386 -52.11 -28.65 -11.15
CA GLY A 386 -52.42 -29.18 -9.83
C GLY A 386 -51.26 -29.08 -8.81
N LYS A 387 -51.60 -29.36 -7.54
CA LYS A 387 -50.67 -29.32 -6.39
C LYS A 387 -49.77 -30.56 -6.34
N GLY A 388 -48.82 -30.64 -7.27
CA GLY A 388 -47.81 -31.72 -7.31
C GLY A 388 -46.71 -31.55 -6.26
N SER A 389 -46.41 -32.61 -5.50
CA SER A 389 -45.39 -32.65 -4.44
C SER A 389 -44.00 -32.19 -4.89
N TYR A 390 -43.62 -32.48 -6.14
CA TYR A 390 -42.33 -32.10 -6.73
C TYR A 390 -42.04 -30.59 -6.72
N LYS A 391 -43.06 -29.73 -6.84
CA LYS A 391 -42.87 -28.26 -6.83
C LYS A 391 -42.47 -27.75 -5.45
N ILE A 392 -43.15 -28.27 -4.40
CA ILE A 392 -42.85 -27.95 -3.00
C ILE A 392 -41.47 -28.49 -2.64
N GLN A 393 -41.17 -29.73 -3.02
CA GLN A 393 -39.86 -30.35 -2.78
C GLN A 393 -38.70 -29.55 -3.41
N PHE A 394 -38.87 -29.04 -4.63
CA PHE A 394 -37.85 -28.23 -5.30
C PHE A 394 -37.67 -26.83 -4.68
N ALA A 395 -38.75 -26.18 -4.25
CA ALA A 395 -38.66 -24.92 -3.52
C ALA A 395 -37.97 -25.11 -2.14
N GLU A 396 -38.26 -26.21 -1.44
CA GLU A 396 -37.57 -26.59 -0.20
C GLU A 396 -36.09 -26.95 -0.44
N GLU A 397 -35.72 -27.56 -1.59
CA GLU A 397 -34.31 -27.76 -1.98
C GLU A 397 -33.55 -26.43 -2.14
N ILE A 398 -34.15 -25.44 -2.81
CA ILE A 398 -33.56 -24.09 -2.97
C ILE A 398 -33.43 -23.41 -1.61
N LYS A 399 -34.50 -23.39 -0.82
CA LYS A 399 -34.54 -22.82 0.54
C LYS A 399 -33.47 -23.41 1.45
N LYS A 400 -33.35 -24.75 1.50
CA LYS A 400 -32.31 -25.46 2.26
C LYS A 400 -30.90 -25.09 1.78
N SER A 401 -30.70 -24.94 0.48
CA SER A 401 -29.41 -24.58 -0.11
C SER A 401 -29.02 -23.12 0.16
N MET A 402 -29.97 -22.19 0.14
CA MET A 402 -29.75 -20.77 0.47
C MET A 402 -29.52 -20.57 1.97
N ASN A 403 -30.27 -21.27 2.84
CA ASN A 403 -30.03 -21.24 4.28
C ASN A 403 -28.63 -21.79 4.61
N GLY A 404 -28.28 -22.97 4.11
CA GLY A 404 -26.94 -23.53 4.34
C GLY A 404 -25.81 -22.66 3.78
N LEU A 405 -26.06 -21.85 2.75
CA LEU A 405 -25.10 -20.85 2.28
C LEU A 405 -25.00 -19.66 3.24
N LEU A 406 -26.12 -19.12 3.71
CA LEU A 406 -26.17 -18.03 4.70
C LEU A 406 -25.47 -18.45 6.00
N ASP A 407 -25.78 -19.63 6.52
CA ASP A 407 -25.14 -20.21 7.72
C ASP A 407 -23.61 -20.31 7.53
N ASN A 408 -23.14 -20.78 6.37
CA ASN A 408 -21.71 -20.89 6.09
C ASN A 408 -21.02 -19.52 5.91
N LEU A 409 -21.75 -18.49 5.47
CA LEU A 409 -21.23 -17.12 5.35
C LEU A 409 -21.15 -16.41 6.70
N GLU A 410 -22.11 -16.64 7.60
CA GLU A 410 -22.07 -16.13 8.97
C GLU A 410 -20.98 -16.81 9.80
N ASN A 411 -20.75 -18.11 9.59
CA ASN A 411 -19.72 -18.88 10.29
C ASN A 411 -18.34 -18.89 9.58
N GLY A 412 -18.16 -18.16 8.47
CA GLY A 412 -16.86 -17.97 7.81
C GLY A 412 -16.27 -19.18 7.06
N TYR A 413 -17.04 -20.23 6.76
CA TYR A 413 -16.53 -21.54 6.32
C TYR A 413 -16.23 -21.70 4.82
N ILE A 414 -16.47 -20.70 3.96
CA ILE A 414 -16.33 -20.84 2.50
C ILE A 414 -15.58 -19.65 1.87
N GLU A 415 -14.56 -19.94 1.06
CA GLU A 415 -13.89 -18.95 0.19
C GLU A 415 -14.90 -18.26 -0.75
N HIS A 416 -14.90 -16.93 -0.79
CA HIS A 416 -16.00 -16.16 -1.42
C HIS A 416 -16.22 -16.45 -2.92
N THR A 417 -15.16 -16.76 -3.67
CA THR A 417 -15.24 -17.21 -5.06
C THR A 417 -15.96 -18.56 -5.19
N ALA A 418 -15.76 -19.48 -4.25
CA ALA A 418 -16.46 -20.76 -4.21
C ALA A 418 -17.93 -20.59 -3.82
N ALA A 419 -18.24 -19.69 -2.86
CA ALA A 419 -19.61 -19.34 -2.50
C ALA A 419 -20.38 -18.73 -3.70
N HIS A 420 -19.80 -17.74 -4.40
CA HIS A 420 -20.39 -17.14 -5.59
C HIS A 420 -20.60 -18.14 -6.73
N ASN A 421 -19.56 -18.92 -7.07
CA ASN A 421 -19.67 -19.96 -8.09
C ASN A 421 -20.74 -20.98 -7.72
N ARG A 422 -20.90 -21.31 -6.43
CA ARG A 422 -21.93 -22.21 -5.95
C ARG A 422 -23.34 -21.63 -6.07
N ILE A 423 -23.54 -20.33 -5.84
CA ILE A 423 -24.83 -19.66 -6.11
C ILE A 423 -25.16 -19.72 -7.61
N ILE A 424 -24.21 -19.36 -8.47
CA ILE A 424 -24.37 -19.39 -9.93
C ILE A 424 -24.64 -20.82 -10.41
N GLU A 425 -23.96 -21.82 -9.84
CA GLU A 425 -24.20 -23.23 -10.12
C GLU A 425 -25.60 -23.68 -9.67
N ILE A 426 -26.04 -23.30 -8.46
CA ILE A 426 -27.39 -23.60 -7.95
C ILE A 426 -28.47 -22.93 -8.81
N LEU A 427 -28.27 -21.67 -9.21
CA LEU A 427 -29.18 -20.96 -10.11
C LEU A 427 -29.21 -21.60 -11.51
N HIS A 428 -28.08 -21.99 -12.08
CA HIS A 428 -28.04 -22.71 -13.36
C HIS A 428 -28.67 -24.10 -13.27
N GLN A 429 -28.44 -24.85 -12.19
CA GLN A 429 -29.11 -26.13 -11.93
C GLN A 429 -30.62 -25.94 -11.76
N ALA A 430 -31.05 -24.84 -11.11
CA ALA A 430 -32.45 -24.49 -10.98
C ALA A 430 -33.07 -24.10 -12.33
N ILE A 431 -32.37 -23.34 -13.18
CA ILE A 431 -32.77 -23.02 -14.55
C ILE A 431 -32.90 -24.29 -15.39
N GLN A 432 -31.93 -25.21 -15.35
CA GLN A 432 -31.99 -26.47 -16.09
C GLN A 432 -33.11 -27.39 -15.61
N LYS A 433 -33.30 -27.53 -14.29
CA LYS A 433 -34.44 -28.27 -13.71
C LYS A 433 -35.77 -27.62 -14.14
N ALA A 434 -35.89 -26.30 -14.09
CA ALA A 434 -37.07 -25.55 -14.55
C ALA A 434 -37.34 -25.75 -16.04
N GLN A 435 -36.32 -25.68 -16.90
CA GLN A 435 -36.43 -25.93 -18.34
C GLN A 435 -36.87 -27.37 -18.64
N ASN A 436 -36.36 -28.36 -17.90
CA ASN A 436 -36.83 -29.74 -18.02
C ASN A 436 -38.28 -29.91 -17.57
N ILE A 437 -38.71 -29.23 -16.51
CA ILE A 437 -40.11 -29.19 -16.09
C ILE A 437 -40.99 -28.49 -17.14
N ASP A 438 -40.56 -27.35 -17.68
CA ASP A 438 -41.25 -26.62 -18.76
C ASP A 438 -41.40 -27.51 -20.01
N ASN A 439 -40.36 -28.27 -20.39
CA ASN A 439 -40.38 -29.22 -21.51
C ASN A 439 -41.32 -30.42 -21.26
N ILE A 440 -41.32 -30.99 -20.05
CA ILE A 440 -42.23 -32.07 -19.66
C ILE A 440 -43.68 -31.56 -19.65
N SER A 441 -43.92 -30.36 -19.12
CA SER A 441 -45.22 -29.68 -19.13
C SER A 441 -45.72 -29.42 -20.56
N LEU A 442 -44.85 -28.98 -21.48
CA LEU A 442 -45.14 -28.82 -22.92
C LEU A 442 -45.60 -30.11 -23.59
N SER A 443 -45.08 -31.28 -23.18
CA SER A 443 -45.53 -32.56 -23.71
C SER A 443 -46.88 -33.05 -23.14
N TYR A 444 -47.31 -32.52 -22.00
CA TYR A 444 -48.61 -32.83 -21.37
C TYR A 444 -49.72 -31.84 -21.75
N ALA A 445 -49.40 -30.55 -21.89
CA ALA A 445 -50.36 -29.50 -22.17
C ALA A 445 -50.57 -29.28 -23.68
N LYS A 446 -51.59 -29.94 -24.24
CA LYS A 446 -52.11 -29.61 -25.57
C LYS A 446 -52.71 -28.19 -25.58
N GLY A 447 -51.90 -27.19 -25.97
CA GLY A 447 -52.40 -25.92 -26.50
C GLY A 447 -52.58 -24.75 -25.52
N LEU A 448 -51.77 -24.65 -24.46
CA LEU A 448 -51.69 -23.43 -23.63
C LEU A 448 -50.27 -22.84 -23.64
N ASP A 449 -50.16 -21.58 -24.03
CA ASP A 449 -48.91 -20.86 -24.24
C ASP A 449 -48.33 -20.32 -22.91
N SER A 450 -47.84 -21.25 -22.07
CA SER A 450 -47.12 -20.95 -20.82
C SER A 450 -45.61 -21.14 -20.95
N ALA A 451 -45.07 -21.14 -22.18
CA ALA A 451 -43.72 -21.61 -22.46
C ALA A 451 -42.62 -20.75 -21.82
N GLY A 452 -41.84 -21.35 -20.92
CA GLY A 452 -40.55 -20.83 -20.48
C GLY A 452 -40.57 -19.68 -19.49
N VAL A 453 -41.69 -19.37 -18.82
CA VAL A 453 -41.78 -18.19 -17.93
C VAL A 453 -40.92 -18.36 -16.68
N LEU A 454 -40.87 -19.56 -16.09
CA LEU A 454 -40.00 -19.84 -14.95
C LEU A 454 -38.53 -19.75 -15.36
N SER A 455 -38.16 -20.39 -16.48
CA SER A 455 -36.83 -20.25 -17.10
C SER A 455 -36.46 -18.78 -17.35
N LYS A 456 -37.36 -17.97 -17.91
CA LYS A 456 -37.13 -16.58 -18.28
C LYS A 456 -37.01 -15.65 -17.06
N THR A 457 -37.77 -15.91 -16.00
CA THR A 457 -37.64 -15.18 -14.73
C THR A 457 -36.29 -15.48 -14.06
N LEU A 458 -35.89 -16.75 -14.01
CA LEU A 458 -34.58 -17.15 -13.47
C LEU A 458 -33.42 -16.65 -14.35
N GLN A 459 -33.56 -16.61 -15.67
CA GLN A 459 -32.61 -15.98 -16.59
C GLN A 459 -32.48 -14.48 -16.34
N ASN A 460 -33.58 -13.75 -16.17
CA ASN A 460 -33.54 -12.32 -15.85
C ASN A 460 -32.82 -12.05 -14.51
N ILE A 461 -33.07 -12.88 -13.49
CA ILE A 461 -32.36 -12.81 -12.21
C ILE A 461 -30.86 -13.09 -12.39
N CYS A 462 -30.50 -14.12 -13.15
CA CYS A 462 -29.11 -14.46 -13.46
C CYS A 462 -28.39 -13.33 -14.20
N SER A 463 -29.00 -12.76 -15.25
CA SER A 463 -28.45 -11.62 -15.98
C SER A 463 -28.38 -10.33 -15.15
N GLN A 464 -29.27 -10.14 -14.17
CA GLN A 464 -29.14 -9.03 -13.21
C GLN A 464 -27.91 -9.22 -12.32
N VAL A 465 -27.69 -10.43 -11.78
CA VAL A 465 -26.48 -10.78 -11.02
C VAL A 465 -25.21 -10.58 -11.86
N GLU A 466 -25.17 -11.06 -13.10
CA GLU A 466 -24.04 -10.89 -14.03
C GLU A 466 -23.75 -9.41 -14.37
N ASN A 467 -24.78 -8.56 -14.37
CA ASN A 467 -24.63 -7.11 -14.60
C ASN A 467 -24.12 -6.38 -13.35
N GLU A 468 -24.63 -6.73 -12.17
CA GLU A 468 -24.12 -6.21 -10.89
C GLU A 468 -22.67 -6.67 -10.65
N MET A 469 -22.32 -7.92 -11.00
CA MET A 469 -20.93 -8.40 -11.01
C MET A 469 -20.03 -7.63 -11.98
N ARG A 470 -20.48 -7.35 -13.22
CA ARG A 470 -19.69 -6.51 -14.16
C ARG A 470 -19.51 -5.08 -13.66
N GLY A 471 -20.50 -4.51 -13.00
CA GLY A 471 -20.37 -3.22 -12.31
C GLY A 471 -19.32 -3.28 -11.20
N LEU A 472 -19.35 -4.34 -10.40
CA LEU A 472 -18.39 -4.58 -9.32
C LEU A 472 -16.96 -4.79 -9.86
N ASP A 473 -16.75 -5.59 -10.91
CA ASP A 473 -15.41 -5.78 -11.49
C ASP A 473 -14.88 -4.51 -12.16
N THR A 474 -15.75 -3.71 -12.78
CA THR A 474 -15.40 -2.37 -13.30
C THR A 474 -14.99 -1.43 -12.17
N PHE A 475 -15.71 -1.47 -11.04
CA PHE A 475 -15.40 -0.70 -9.85
C PHE A 475 -14.11 -1.17 -9.16
N LYS A 476 -13.91 -2.48 -8.99
CA LYS A 476 -12.65 -3.08 -8.51
C LYS A 476 -11.48 -2.65 -9.37
N SER A 477 -11.60 -2.74 -10.69
CA SER A 477 -10.55 -2.29 -11.61
C SER A 477 -10.29 -0.79 -11.45
N SER A 478 -11.35 0.03 -11.36
CA SER A 478 -11.23 1.48 -11.24
C SER A 478 -10.62 1.93 -9.91
N ILE A 479 -11.03 1.36 -8.77
CA ILE A 479 -10.47 1.65 -7.44
C ILE A 479 -9.06 1.05 -7.29
N THR A 480 -8.83 -0.17 -7.78
CA THR A 480 -7.50 -0.80 -7.68
C THR A 480 -6.49 -0.10 -8.59
N GLU A 481 -6.88 0.33 -9.80
CA GLU A 481 -6.04 1.20 -10.64
C GLU A 481 -5.90 2.62 -10.11
N TYR A 482 -6.84 3.10 -9.29
CA TYR A 482 -6.83 4.45 -8.71
C TYR A 482 -6.01 4.56 -7.42
N PHE A 483 -6.01 3.54 -6.55
CA PHE A 483 -5.05 3.48 -5.43
C PHE A 483 -3.73 2.84 -5.86
N ALA A 484 -3.72 2.15 -7.01
CA ALA A 484 -2.57 2.18 -7.90
C ALA A 484 -2.43 3.53 -8.62
N GLU A 485 -1.37 3.75 -9.39
CA GLU A 485 -0.99 5.06 -9.96
C GLU A 485 -0.80 6.23 -8.96
N HIS A 486 -1.27 6.14 -7.70
CA HIS A 486 -1.11 7.11 -6.63
C HIS A 486 0.29 7.15 -5.99
N GLN A 487 1.32 7.19 -6.85
CA GLN A 487 2.42 8.11 -6.58
C GLN A 487 1.79 9.50 -6.49
N SER A 488 1.97 10.19 -5.37
CA SER A 488 1.01 11.22 -4.97
C SER A 488 0.88 12.31 -6.02
N PHE A 489 -0.31 12.94 -6.09
CA PHE A 489 -0.53 14.08 -6.98
C PHE A 489 0.55 15.17 -6.81
N PHE A 490 1.15 15.26 -5.62
CA PHE A 490 2.23 16.17 -5.28
C PHE A 490 3.66 15.61 -5.47
N GLU A 491 3.84 14.31 -5.73
CA GLU A 491 5.12 13.72 -6.17
C GLU A 491 5.32 13.80 -7.68
N ASN A 492 4.25 13.97 -8.46
CA ASN A 492 4.34 14.04 -9.91
C ASN A 492 5.15 15.29 -10.35
N PRO A 493 6.29 15.16 -11.05
CA PRO A 493 7.18 16.29 -11.35
C PRO A 493 6.52 17.43 -12.14
N ARG A 494 5.58 17.11 -13.05
CA ARG A 494 4.80 18.13 -13.75
C ARG A 494 3.90 18.91 -12.81
N ASN A 495 3.24 18.25 -11.86
CA ASN A 495 2.38 18.94 -10.91
C ASN A 495 3.19 19.84 -9.99
N ILE A 496 4.37 19.39 -9.54
CA ILE A 496 5.32 20.22 -8.77
C ILE A 496 5.72 21.46 -9.57
N ASP A 497 6.08 21.31 -10.86
CA ASP A 497 6.42 22.42 -11.76
C ASP A 497 5.26 23.43 -11.92
N VAL A 498 4.05 22.94 -12.20
CA VAL A 498 2.85 23.80 -12.30
C VAL A 498 2.53 24.49 -10.97
N ILE A 499 2.64 23.80 -9.83
CA ILE A 499 2.42 24.39 -8.50
C ILE A 499 3.46 25.49 -8.22
N ASN A 500 4.74 25.23 -8.49
CA ASN A 500 5.81 26.23 -8.38
C ASN A 500 5.50 27.46 -9.24
N LYS A 501 5.02 27.26 -10.46
CA LYS A 501 4.72 28.36 -11.38
C LYS A 501 3.50 29.18 -10.93
N LEU A 502 2.43 28.51 -10.49
CA LEU A 502 1.25 29.16 -9.90
C LEU A 502 1.59 29.91 -8.61
N HIS A 503 2.48 29.37 -7.79
CA HIS A 503 3.00 30.05 -6.60
C HIS A 503 3.80 31.30 -6.97
N GLN A 504 4.79 31.15 -7.85
CA GLN A 504 5.67 32.23 -8.29
C GLN A 504 4.90 33.38 -8.93
N ASP A 505 3.92 33.08 -9.79
CA ASP A 505 3.25 34.08 -10.62
C ASP A 505 1.98 34.67 -9.97
N HIS A 506 1.27 33.91 -9.12
CA HIS A 506 -0.06 34.29 -8.63
C HIS A 506 -0.24 34.19 -7.10
N LEU A 507 0.00 33.02 -6.51
CA LEU A 507 -0.40 32.76 -5.11
C LEU A 507 0.53 33.42 -4.07
N SER A 508 1.78 33.75 -4.45
CA SER A 508 2.71 34.53 -3.61
C SER A 508 2.56 36.06 -3.76
N LYS A 509 1.78 36.53 -4.73
CA LYS A 509 1.67 37.96 -5.05
C LYS A 509 0.76 38.70 -4.07
N PRO A 510 1.00 40.00 -3.82
CA PRO A 510 0.02 40.85 -3.14
C PRO A 510 -1.29 40.94 -3.93
N TYR A 511 -2.37 41.19 -3.21
CA TYR A 511 -3.64 41.63 -3.78
C TYR A 511 -3.53 43.00 -4.47
N ASP A 512 -4.44 43.27 -5.41
CA ASP A 512 -4.45 44.51 -6.19
C ASP A 512 -4.78 45.70 -5.28
N PRO A 513 -3.86 46.68 -5.11
CA PRO A 513 -4.10 47.83 -4.25
C PRO A 513 -5.35 48.65 -4.61
N LEU A 514 -5.82 48.60 -5.86
CA LEU A 514 -7.02 49.29 -6.32
C LEU A 514 -8.31 48.72 -5.72
N GLU A 515 -8.31 47.43 -5.39
CA GLU A 515 -9.49 46.75 -4.83
C GLU A 515 -9.57 46.89 -3.29
N LYS A 516 -8.46 47.24 -2.63
CA LYS A 516 -8.33 47.29 -1.17
C LYS A 516 -9.41 48.11 -0.46
N ASN A 517 -9.75 49.27 -0.99
CA ASN A 517 -10.73 50.17 -0.35
C ASN A 517 -12.19 49.63 -0.43
N ASN A 518 -12.43 48.61 -1.26
CA ASN A 518 -13.74 48.00 -1.46
C ASN A 518 -13.86 46.60 -0.83
N ASP A 519 -12.78 46.07 -0.24
CA ASP A 519 -12.73 44.73 0.37
C ASP A 519 -13.09 44.81 1.87
N PRO A 520 -14.21 44.20 2.32
CA PRO A 520 -14.57 44.20 3.74
C PRO A 520 -13.67 43.29 4.59
N ASN A 521 -12.88 42.41 3.97
CA ASN A 521 -12.12 41.35 4.65
C ASN A 521 -10.63 41.72 4.84
N LEU A 522 -10.33 43.00 5.10
CA LEU A 522 -8.96 43.54 5.21
C LEU A 522 -8.03 42.81 6.20
N GLY A 523 -8.58 42.10 7.18
CA GLY A 523 -7.80 41.25 8.11
C GLY A 523 -7.04 40.12 7.41
N ASP A 524 -7.47 39.72 6.22
CA ASP A 524 -6.85 38.68 5.38
C ASP A 524 -6.07 39.24 4.19
N TRP A 525 -5.82 40.55 4.14
CA TRP A 525 -5.00 41.18 3.10
C TRP A 525 -3.53 40.73 3.18
N THR A 526 -2.98 40.75 4.40
CA THR A 526 -1.61 40.35 4.73
C THR A 526 -1.51 39.88 6.17
N LEU A 527 -0.68 38.87 6.44
CA LEU A 527 -0.34 38.40 7.78
C LEU A 527 1.12 38.74 8.11
N SER A 528 1.38 39.28 9.31
CA SER A 528 2.76 39.45 9.81
C SER A 528 3.22 38.17 10.50
N CYS A 529 4.29 37.56 10.00
CA CYS A 529 4.83 36.29 10.53
C CYS A 529 6.08 36.50 11.41
N GLY A 530 6.26 37.71 11.95
CA GLY A 530 7.45 38.10 12.72
C GLY A 530 8.70 38.32 11.84
N ASN A 531 9.80 38.80 12.44
CA ASN A 531 11.08 39.02 11.76
C ASN A 531 10.99 39.78 10.41
N ASN A 532 10.13 40.81 10.35
CA ASN A 532 9.81 41.60 9.15
C ASN A 532 9.26 40.79 7.95
N LYS A 533 8.76 39.57 8.17
CA LYS A 533 8.12 38.72 7.17
C LYS A 533 6.63 39.07 7.05
N ILE A 534 6.19 39.42 5.84
CA ILE A 534 4.79 39.73 5.52
C ILE A 534 4.30 38.71 4.50
N LEU A 535 3.29 37.92 4.87
CA LEU A 535 2.66 36.94 4.01
C LEU A 535 1.48 37.60 3.30
N HIS A 536 1.48 37.58 1.97
CA HIS A 536 0.36 38.03 1.17
C HIS A 536 -0.72 36.95 1.07
N ARG A 537 -1.98 37.37 0.96
CA ARG A 537 -3.13 36.48 0.72
C ARG A 537 -3.25 35.30 1.72
N PRO A 538 -3.03 35.48 3.03
CA PRO A 538 -2.95 34.40 4.02
C PRO A 538 -4.14 33.43 4.06
N ASN A 539 -5.32 33.84 3.58
CA ASN A 539 -6.54 33.02 3.55
C ASN A 539 -6.79 32.32 2.19
N HIS A 540 -6.17 32.77 1.09
CA HIS A 540 -6.32 32.19 -0.26
C HIS A 540 -4.97 32.07 -0.99
N GLY A 541 -3.94 31.65 -0.26
CA GLY A 541 -2.58 31.41 -0.76
C GLY A 541 -2.34 29.96 -1.21
N LEU A 542 -1.07 29.54 -1.16
CA LEU A 542 -0.62 28.21 -1.56
C LEU A 542 -1.24 27.09 -0.72
N SER A 543 -1.19 27.22 0.61
CA SER A 543 -1.68 26.21 1.55
C SER A 543 -3.15 25.85 1.31
N HIS A 544 -4.04 26.85 1.24
CA HIS A 544 -5.45 26.67 0.86
C HIS A 544 -5.60 25.93 -0.48
N THR A 545 -4.85 26.34 -1.50
CA THR A 545 -4.91 25.77 -2.85
C THR A 545 -4.53 24.29 -2.84
N LEU A 546 -3.44 23.93 -2.16
CA LEU A 546 -2.97 22.54 -2.10
C LEU A 546 -3.83 21.67 -1.18
N ARG A 547 -4.36 22.19 -0.07
CA ARG A 547 -5.37 21.48 0.75
C ARG A 547 -6.62 21.16 -0.07
N GLY A 548 -7.09 22.11 -0.88
CA GLY A 548 -8.21 21.90 -1.81
C GLY A 548 -7.99 20.74 -2.78
N ALA A 549 -6.77 20.55 -3.30
CA ALA A 549 -6.40 19.41 -4.15
C ALA A 549 -6.16 18.11 -3.34
N ALA A 550 -5.64 18.20 -2.11
CA ALA A 550 -5.39 17.06 -1.23
C ALA A 550 -6.67 16.40 -0.68
N ILE A 551 -7.78 17.15 -0.58
CA ILE A 551 -9.08 16.68 -0.08
C ILE A 551 -9.90 15.92 -1.15
N VAL A 552 -9.60 16.11 -2.44
CA VAL A 552 -10.37 15.50 -3.56
C VAL A 552 -10.52 13.97 -3.44
N PRO A 553 -9.46 13.18 -3.16
CA PRO A 553 -9.58 11.73 -2.99
C PRO A 553 -10.59 11.32 -1.90
N GLU A 554 -10.54 11.97 -0.73
CA GLU A 554 -11.40 11.62 0.41
C GLU A 554 -12.87 11.92 0.14
N VAL A 555 -13.14 13.09 -0.45
CA VAL A 555 -14.51 13.48 -0.79
C VAL A 555 -15.04 12.55 -1.87
N PHE A 556 -14.25 12.28 -2.92
CA PHE A 556 -14.61 11.31 -3.95
C PHE A 556 -14.97 9.94 -3.35
N TYR A 557 -14.07 9.36 -2.56
CA TYR A 557 -14.25 8.07 -1.91
C TYR A 557 -15.49 8.06 -1.01
N SER A 558 -15.69 9.11 -0.22
CA SER A 558 -16.83 9.20 0.70
C SER A 558 -18.17 9.24 -0.04
N TYR A 559 -18.28 9.96 -1.16
CA TYR A 559 -19.48 9.91 -1.99
C TYR A 559 -19.64 8.57 -2.73
N ALA A 560 -18.53 7.94 -3.18
CA ALA A 560 -18.54 6.64 -3.85
C ALA A 560 -19.01 5.49 -2.94
N MET A 561 -18.69 5.55 -1.64
CA MET A 561 -18.98 4.48 -0.69
C MET A 561 -20.20 4.75 0.19
N HIS A 562 -20.42 6.01 0.59
CA HIS A 562 -21.33 6.35 1.69
C HIS A 562 -22.43 7.34 1.33
N SER A 563 -22.56 7.77 0.06
CA SER A 563 -23.66 8.67 -0.29
C SER A 563 -25.01 8.00 -0.09
N ASN A 564 -25.89 8.68 0.67
CA ASN A 564 -27.25 8.26 0.98
C ASN A 564 -28.12 8.15 -0.29
N ASP A 565 -27.86 8.98 -1.30
CA ASP A 565 -28.48 8.86 -2.61
C ASP A 565 -27.75 7.79 -3.46
N LYS A 566 -28.45 6.69 -3.75
CA LYS A 566 -27.96 5.65 -4.65
C LYS A 566 -27.57 6.20 -6.02
N LYS A 567 -28.32 7.15 -6.59
CA LYS A 567 -28.02 7.69 -7.93
C LYS A 567 -26.70 8.46 -7.92
N THR A 568 -26.48 9.33 -6.95
CA THR A 568 -25.19 10.01 -6.72
C THR A 568 -24.08 8.99 -6.58
N ARG A 569 -24.25 7.98 -5.73
CA ARG A 569 -23.25 6.93 -5.53
C ARG A 569 -22.89 6.21 -6.82
N ASP A 570 -23.89 5.66 -7.52
CA ASP A 570 -23.72 4.96 -8.80
C ASP A 570 -23.06 5.87 -9.86
N MET A 571 -23.36 7.17 -9.88
CA MET A 571 -22.69 8.12 -10.79
C MET A 571 -21.23 8.38 -10.43
N VAL A 572 -20.88 8.48 -9.14
CA VAL A 572 -19.49 8.66 -8.68
C VAL A 572 -18.65 7.41 -8.99
N LEU A 573 -19.23 6.22 -8.80
CA LEU A 573 -18.62 4.93 -9.13
C LEU A 573 -18.28 4.78 -10.63
N ASN A 574 -18.96 5.54 -11.51
CA ASN A 574 -18.70 5.57 -12.95
C ASN A 574 -17.69 6.64 -13.40
N LEU A 575 -17.18 7.49 -12.49
CA LEU A 575 -16.14 8.47 -12.82
C LEU A 575 -14.77 7.80 -12.91
N SER A 576 -13.95 8.20 -13.88
CA SER A 576 -12.65 7.58 -14.10
C SER A 576 -11.56 8.09 -13.14
N LYS A 577 -10.49 7.31 -12.95
CA LYS A 577 -9.26 7.75 -12.27
C LYS A 577 -8.70 9.07 -12.83
N ASN A 578 -8.90 9.32 -14.12
CA ASN A 578 -8.48 10.56 -14.76
C ASN A 578 -9.38 11.74 -14.36
N ASP A 579 -10.67 11.55 -14.09
CA ASP A 579 -11.54 12.63 -13.62
C ASP A 579 -11.17 13.10 -12.21
N ILE A 580 -10.67 12.19 -11.37
CA ILE A 580 -10.12 12.55 -10.06
C ILE A 580 -8.82 13.35 -10.21
N LYS A 581 -7.89 12.91 -11.07
CA LYS A 581 -6.69 13.68 -11.41
C LYS A 581 -7.04 15.06 -11.99
N ARG A 582 -8.08 15.15 -12.84
CA ARG A 582 -8.58 16.42 -13.41
C ARG A 582 -9.20 17.32 -12.34
N MET A 583 -9.95 16.77 -11.37
CA MET A 583 -10.43 17.53 -10.21
C MET A 583 -9.27 18.10 -9.40
N GLN A 584 -8.23 17.31 -9.11
CA GLN A 584 -7.05 17.79 -8.38
C GLN A 584 -6.31 18.90 -9.14
N VAL A 585 -6.09 18.74 -10.46
CA VAL A 585 -5.53 19.83 -11.30
C VAL A 585 -6.45 21.06 -11.26
N ALA A 586 -7.75 20.90 -11.44
CA ALA A 586 -8.72 22.01 -11.43
C ALA A 586 -8.74 22.75 -10.08
N MET A 587 -8.55 22.06 -8.96
CA MET A 587 -8.43 22.68 -7.63
C MET A 587 -7.17 23.53 -7.48
N LEU A 588 -6.08 23.25 -8.20
CA LEU A 588 -4.89 24.14 -8.21
C LEU A 588 -5.21 25.53 -8.77
N PHE A 589 -6.20 25.65 -9.65
CA PHE A 589 -6.63 26.92 -10.24
C PHE A 589 -7.83 27.53 -9.50
N SER A 590 -8.27 26.98 -8.37
CA SER A 590 -9.49 27.40 -7.66
C SER A 590 -9.55 28.89 -7.28
N VAL A 591 -8.41 29.50 -6.95
CA VAL A 591 -8.30 30.85 -6.36
C VAL A 591 -7.18 31.71 -6.96
N VAL A 592 -6.49 31.23 -7.99
CA VAL A 592 -5.28 31.88 -8.56
C VAL A 592 -5.57 33.28 -9.10
N GLY A 593 -6.75 33.49 -9.69
CA GLY A 593 -7.19 34.78 -10.24
C GLY A 593 -7.80 35.77 -9.24
N ARG A 594 -7.85 35.48 -7.94
CA ARG A 594 -8.32 36.45 -6.93
C ARG A 594 -7.37 37.64 -6.80
N LYS A 595 -7.93 38.85 -6.87
CA LYS A 595 -7.22 40.13 -6.69
C LYS A 595 -7.54 40.83 -5.36
N SER A 596 -8.51 40.32 -4.59
CA SER A 596 -8.77 40.66 -3.19
C SER A 596 -9.36 39.46 -2.43
N GLU A 597 -9.75 39.63 -1.16
CA GLU A 597 -10.48 38.63 -0.37
C GLU A 597 -11.99 38.59 -0.68
N LEU A 598 -12.55 39.57 -1.41
CA LEU A 598 -13.97 39.64 -1.81
C LEU A 598 -14.54 38.28 -2.23
N GLY A 599 -15.58 37.82 -1.54
CA GLY A 599 -16.33 36.63 -1.86
C GLY A 599 -17.55 36.90 -2.75
N PHE A 600 -18.22 35.82 -3.16
CA PHE A 600 -19.47 35.91 -3.92
C PHE A 600 -20.55 36.72 -3.18
N ALA A 601 -20.61 36.64 -1.84
CA ALA A 601 -21.59 37.35 -1.03
C ALA A 601 -21.31 38.87 -0.94
N ASP A 602 -20.05 39.29 -1.09
CA ASP A 602 -19.64 40.69 -0.98
C ASP A 602 -19.85 41.43 -2.31
N ASN A 603 -19.39 40.82 -3.41
CA ASN A 603 -19.59 41.36 -4.77
C ASN A 603 -19.58 40.22 -5.82
N PRO A 604 -20.75 39.72 -6.24
CA PRO A 604 -20.86 38.63 -7.21
C PRO A 604 -20.16 38.93 -8.55
N GLY A 605 -20.19 40.19 -9.01
CA GLY A 605 -19.62 40.59 -10.30
C GLY A 605 -18.09 40.57 -10.30
N VAL A 606 -17.48 41.17 -9.28
CA VAL A 606 -16.02 41.18 -9.09
C VAL A 606 -15.50 39.76 -8.82
N TYR A 607 -16.18 39.00 -7.96
CA TYR A 607 -15.84 37.59 -7.72
C TYR A 607 -15.95 36.73 -9.00
N GLY A 608 -16.98 36.96 -9.83
CA GLY A 608 -17.09 36.34 -11.16
C GLY A 608 -15.90 36.64 -12.07
N GLY A 609 -15.33 37.84 -11.98
CA GLY A 609 -14.06 38.21 -12.63
C GLY A 609 -12.89 37.32 -12.19
N TYR A 610 -12.67 37.17 -10.88
CA TYR A 610 -11.59 36.30 -10.36
C TYR A 610 -11.73 34.84 -10.81
N ARG A 611 -12.97 34.34 -10.90
CA ARG A 611 -13.28 32.99 -11.35
C ARG A 611 -13.05 32.83 -12.85
N LYS A 612 -13.33 33.85 -13.65
CA LYS A 612 -12.98 33.91 -15.07
C LYS A 612 -11.46 33.89 -15.27
N ASP A 613 -10.72 34.76 -14.59
CA ASP A 613 -9.25 34.83 -14.66
C ASP A 613 -8.62 33.47 -14.28
N SER A 614 -9.15 32.85 -13.23
CA SER A 614 -8.76 31.50 -12.78
C SER A 614 -9.03 30.41 -13.83
N ALA A 615 -10.20 30.43 -14.46
CA ALA A 615 -10.60 29.47 -15.48
C ALA A 615 -9.83 29.66 -16.81
N GLU A 616 -9.47 30.90 -17.16
CA GLU A 616 -8.62 31.21 -18.31
C GLU A 616 -7.18 30.73 -18.09
N LEU A 617 -6.63 30.88 -16.88
CA LEU A 617 -5.32 30.31 -16.56
C LEU A 617 -5.35 28.77 -16.59
N PHE A 618 -6.38 28.14 -16.03
CA PHE A 618 -6.59 26.69 -16.16
C PHE A 618 -6.56 26.23 -17.62
N GLU A 619 -7.28 26.92 -18.51
CA GLU A 619 -7.32 26.57 -19.95
C GLU A 619 -5.93 26.65 -20.59
N GLN A 620 -5.12 27.67 -20.26
CA GLN A 620 -3.77 27.81 -20.78
C GLN A 620 -2.88 26.62 -20.37
N TYR A 621 -2.89 26.23 -19.09
CA TYR A 621 -2.11 25.10 -18.60
C TYR A 621 -2.64 23.76 -19.10
N ALA A 622 -3.96 23.58 -19.20
CA ALA A 622 -4.59 22.39 -19.77
C ALA A 622 -4.12 22.16 -21.23
N LYS A 623 -4.11 23.23 -22.05
CA LYS A 623 -3.65 23.21 -23.45
C LYS A 623 -2.15 22.96 -23.62
N THR A 624 -1.32 23.19 -22.60
CA THR A 624 0.14 23.21 -22.73
C THR A 624 0.85 22.11 -21.95
N HIS A 625 0.56 21.97 -20.65
CA HIS A 625 1.25 21.08 -19.71
C HIS A 625 0.49 19.74 -19.50
N TYR A 626 -0.81 19.69 -19.77
CA TYR A 626 -1.69 18.55 -19.46
C TYR A 626 -2.42 17.96 -20.68
N LYS A 627 -1.80 17.99 -21.87
CA LYS A 627 -2.39 17.53 -23.14
C LYS A 627 -2.81 16.05 -23.16
N ASP A 628 -2.11 15.22 -22.38
CA ASP A 628 -2.40 13.80 -22.09
C ASP A 628 -3.62 13.61 -21.18
N LEU A 629 -3.90 14.56 -20.29
CA LEU A 629 -4.99 14.48 -19.31
C LEU A 629 -6.25 15.18 -19.82
N PHE A 630 -6.11 16.29 -20.56
CA PHE A 630 -7.19 17.02 -21.22
C PHE A 630 -7.01 16.92 -22.75
N THR A 631 -7.56 15.86 -23.33
CA THR A 631 -7.17 15.39 -24.69
C THR A 631 -7.90 16.07 -25.83
N SER A 632 -8.94 16.88 -25.57
CA SER A 632 -9.69 17.60 -26.61
C SER A 632 -10.08 19.02 -26.17
N PRO A 633 -10.30 19.96 -27.12
CA PRO A 633 -10.80 21.31 -26.82
C PRO A 633 -12.13 21.31 -26.06
N GLU A 634 -13.03 20.37 -26.35
CA GLU A 634 -14.34 20.23 -25.71
C GLU A 634 -14.17 19.76 -24.25
N GLN A 635 -13.23 18.86 -23.99
CA GLN A 635 -12.88 18.45 -22.63
C GLN A 635 -12.25 19.61 -21.84
N ILE A 636 -11.35 20.40 -22.46
CA ILE A 636 -10.78 21.59 -21.83
C ILE A 636 -11.88 22.63 -21.51
N ALA A 637 -12.80 22.88 -22.43
CA ALA A 637 -13.94 23.79 -22.22
C ALA A 637 -14.90 23.30 -21.11
N TYR A 638 -15.14 21.99 -21.04
CA TYR A 638 -15.94 21.36 -19.97
C TYR A 638 -15.33 21.57 -18.58
N TRP A 639 -14.02 21.31 -18.43
CA TRP A 639 -13.32 21.52 -17.16
C TRP A 639 -13.08 22.99 -16.83
N LYS A 640 -12.91 23.86 -17.84
CA LYS A 640 -12.89 25.32 -17.67
C LYS A 640 -14.18 25.82 -17.02
N ARG A 641 -15.35 25.33 -17.46
CA ARG A 641 -16.64 25.67 -16.87
C ARG A 641 -16.76 25.18 -15.42
N LEU A 642 -16.21 24.02 -15.08
CA LEU A 642 -16.14 23.55 -13.69
C LEU A 642 -15.27 24.49 -12.82
N VAL A 643 -14.08 24.89 -13.29
CA VAL A 643 -13.22 25.86 -12.59
C VAL A 643 -13.91 27.22 -12.43
N LEU A 644 -14.65 27.69 -13.44
CA LEU A 644 -15.46 28.91 -13.34
C LEU A 644 -16.52 28.77 -12.24
N ASP A 645 -17.37 27.75 -12.32
CA ASP A 645 -18.67 27.77 -11.66
C ASP A 645 -18.81 26.87 -10.41
N TYR A 646 -17.88 25.99 -10.06
CA TYR A 646 -18.12 25.03 -8.95
C TYR A 646 -18.49 25.72 -7.62
N GLY A 647 -18.02 26.94 -7.37
CA GLY A 647 -18.33 27.75 -6.18
C GLY A 647 -19.55 28.69 -6.33
N ASN A 648 -20.20 28.76 -7.50
CA ASN A 648 -21.34 29.62 -7.76
C ASN A 648 -22.66 28.95 -7.28
N PRO A 649 -23.43 29.51 -6.33
CA PRO A 649 -24.69 28.91 -5.90
C PRO A 649 -25.74 28.81 -7.02
N GLY A 650 -25.64 29.66 -8.06
CA GLY A 650 -26.45 29.59 -9.28
C GLY A 650 -25.86 28.70 -10.39
N PHE A 651 -24.88 27.83 -10.09
CA PHE A 651 -24.39 26.86 -11.07
C PHE A 651 -25.46 25.83 -11.39
N HIS A 652 -26.06 25.97 -12.57
CA HIS A 652 -26.86 24.94 -13.19
C HIS A 652 -25.96 24.08 -14.09
N PRO A 653 -25.63 22.83 -13.70
CA PRO A 653 -24.93 21.90 -14.57
C PRO A 653 -25.77 21.66 -15.83
N ASP A 654 -25.11 21.34 -16.94
CA ASP A 654 -25.82 20.96 -18.17
C ASP A 654 -26.73 19.75 -17.88
N ALA A 655 -28.03 19.90 -18.13
CA ALA A 655 -29.02 18.84 -17.86
C ALA A 655 -28.75 17.56 -18.65
N ASN A 656 -28.00 17.66 -19.75
CA ASN A 656 -27.56 16.53 -20.58
C ASN A 656 -26.24 15.90 -20.12
N LYS A 657 -25.59 16.46 -19.08
CA LYS A 657 -24.30 16.01 -18.51
C LYS A 657 -24.39 15.90 -16.99
N PRO A 658 -25.21 14.98 -16.46
CA PRO A 658 -25.43 14.86 -15.02
C PRO A 658 -24.14 14.56 -14.23
N GLU A 659 -23.13 13.94 -14.84
CA GLU A 659 -21.79 13.76 -14.28
C GLU A 659 -21.10 15.09 -13.92
N GLN A 660 -21.40 16.17 -14.65
CA GLN A 660 -20.89 17.52 -14.35
C GLN A 660 -21.43 18.05 -13.01
N ALA A 661 -22.68 17.72 -12.67
CA ALA A 661 -23.28 18.08 -11.38
C ALA A 661 -22.53 17.44 -10.21
N ILE A 662 -22.18 16.15 -10.36
CA ILE A 662 -21.49 15.37 -9.35
C ILE A 662 -20.04 15.83 -9.18
N ILE A 663 -19.30 16.05 -10.26
CA ILE A 663 -17.94 16.59 -10.21
C ILE A 663 -17.93 17.99 -9.56
N ALA A 664 -18.86 18.87 -9.94
CA ALA A 664 -19.00 20.19 -9.32
C ALA A 664 -19.35 20.09 -7.83
N LYS A 665 -20.19 19.13 -7.43
CA LYS A 665 -20.53 18.85 -6.01
C LYS A 665 -19.29 18.42 -5.23
N ILE A 666 -18.49 17.48 -5.75
CA ILE A 666 -17.24 17.03 -5.11
C ILE A 666 -16.25 18.20 -4.95
N MET A 667 -15.97 18.95 -6.02
CA MET A 667 -15.08 20.12 -5.96
C MET A 667 -15.58 21.20 -5.00
N ARG A 668 -16.90 21.46 -4.97
CA ARG A 668 -17.51 22.36 -3.98
C ARG A 668 -17.28 21.89 -2.56
N GLN A 669 -17.49 20.60 -2.26
CA GLN A 669 -17.30 20.07 -0.91
C GLN A 669 -15.83 20.13 -0.49
N CYS A 670 -14.87 19.93 -1.40
CA CYS A 670 -13.44 20.13 -1.11
C CYS A 670 -13.13 21.58 -0.68
N HIS A 671 -13.70 22.56 -1.37
CA HIS A 671 -13.59 23.96 -0.99
C HIS A 671 -14.33 24.29 0.32
N CYS A 672 -15.56 23.78 0.49
CA CYS A 672 -16.39 24.02 1.67
C CYS A 672 -15.77 23.46 2.96
N LEU A 673 -15.18 22.27 2.92
CA LEU A 673 -14.47 21.69 4.06
C LEU A 673 -13.35 22.61 4.55
N ASP A 674 -12.58 23.20 3.63
CA ASP A 674 -11.48 24.11 3.98
C ASP A 674 -11.97 25.47 4.53
N LEU A 675 -13.27 25.79 4.44
CA LEU A 675 -13.84 27.01 5.05
C LEU A 675 -13.80 26.98 6.59
N LEU A 676 -13.47 25.86 7.22
CA LEU A 676 -13.26 25.78 8.67
C LEU A 676 -12.16 26.78 9.17
N ARG A 677 -11.26 27.21 8.28
CA ARG A 677 -10.25 28.25 8.54
C ARG A 677 -10.79 29.69 8.61
N CYS A 678 -12.01 29.94 8.14
CA CYS A 678 -12.57 31.29 8.02
C CYS A 678 -14.05 31.43 8.44
N TYR A 679 -14.79 30.33 8.60
CA TYR A 679 -16.18 30.36 9.06
C TYR A 679 -16.28 30.19 10.58
N PRO A 680 -17.11 30.99 11.27
CA PRO A 680 -17.53 30.71 12.65
C PRO A 680 -18.14 29.31 12.77
N LYS A 681 -17.96 28.67 13.93
CA LYS A 681 -18.39 27.28 14.18
C LYS A 681 -19.84 27.01 13.77
N ASP A 682 -20.77 27.89 14.12
CA ASP A 682 -22.20 27.71 13.84
C ASP A 682 -22.53 27.88 12.35
N GLU A 683 -21.79 28.75 11.67
CA GLU A 683 -21.92 28.95 10.23
C GLU A 683 -21.36 27.76 9.44
N PHE A 684 -20.18 27.25 9.84
CA PHE A 684 -19.63 26.02 9.28
C PHE A 684 -20.54 24.81 9.52
N ALA A 685 -21.06 24.66 10.74
CA ALA A 685 -22.00 23.60 11.08
C ALA A 685 -23.27 23.65 10.20
N LYS A 686 -23.83 24.85 10.00
CA LYS A 686 -25.04 25.07 9.19
C LYS A 686 -24.80 24.92 7.68
N LYS A 687 -23.71 25.47 7.14
CA LYS A 687 -23.45 25.56 5.69
C LYS A 687 -22.65 24.39 5.13
N VAL A 688 -21.89 23.67 5.95
CA VAL A 688 -20.98 22.60 5.52
C VAL A 688 -21.29 21.28 6.23
N THR A 689 -21.21 21.24 7.55
CA THR A 689 -21.34 19.97 8.29
C THR A 689 -22.72 19.34 8.10
N LYS A 690 -23.82 20.09 8.30
CA LYS A 690 -25.17 19.55 8.19
C LYS A 690 -25.50 19.03 6.76
N PRO A 691 -25.27 19.79 5.67
CA PRO A 691 -25.41 19.25 4.32
C PRO A 691 -24.57 18.00 4.05
N LEU A 692 -23.34 17.94 4.56
CA LEU A 692 -22.46 16.78 4.40
C LEU A 692 -22.98 15.54 5.16
N GLN A 693 -23.55 15.74 6.35
CA GLN A 693 -24.22 14.68 7.13
C GLN A 693 -25.49 14.18 6.42
N ASP A 694 -26.25 15.07 5.79
CA ASP A 694 -27.44 14.70 5.02
C ASP A 694 -27.06 13.90 3.75
N ASP A 695 -25.92 14.25 3.13
CA ASP A 695 -25.39 13.56 1.94
C ASP A 695 -24.72 12.20 2.22
N LEU A 696 -24.01 12.05 3.35
CA LEU A 696 -23.07 10.94 3.62
C LEU A 696 -23.28 10.20 4.97
N GLY A 697 -24.18 10.66 5.82
CA GLY A 697 -24.31 10.20 7.20
C GLY A 697 -23.35 10.88 8.19
N ILE A 698 -23.65 10.74 9.49
CA ILE A 698 -23.01 11.51 10.56
C ILE A 698 -21.51 11.21 10.69
N ASP A 699 -21.13 9.93 10.73
CA ASP A 699 -19.74 9.53 11.03
C ASP A 699 -18.78 9.86 9.89
N VAL A 700 -19.22 9.63 8.64
CA VAL A 700 -18.43 9.92 7.42
C VAL A 700 -18.21 11.41 7.26
N ALA A 701 -19.26 12.22 7.46
CA ALA A 701 -19.15 13.67 7.44
C ALA A 701 -18.23 14.19 8.56
N SER A 702 -18.33 13.64 9.77
CA SER A 702 -17.44 13.96 10.90
C SER A 702 -15.98 13.64 10.59
N ASN A 703 -15.70 12.50 9.95
CA ASN A 703 -14.35 12.09 9.59
C ASN A 703 -13.74 12.96 8.47
N LEU A 704 -14.54 13.37 7.47
CA LEU A 704 -14.11 14.37 6.47
C LEU A 704 -13.78 15.73 7.10
N VAL A 705 -14.61 16.21 8.04
CA VAL A 705 -14.36 17.45 8.76
C VAL A 705 -13.09 17.35 9.62
N ASN A 706 -12.89 16.23 10.32
CA ASN A 706 -11.69 15.98 11.10
C ASN A 706 -10.42 15.92 10.22
N TYR A 707 -10.49 15.30 9.04
CA TYR A 707 -9.37 15.28 8.10
C TYR A 707 -9.02 16.66 7.56
N SER A 708 -10.02 17.43 7.11
CA SER A 708 -9.81 18.81 6.68
C SER A 708 -9.22 19.67 7.80
N LYS A 709 -9.70 19.51 9.04
CA LYS A 709 -9.12 20.13 10.23
C LYS A 709 -7.63 19.76 10.40
N THR A 710 -7.27 18.48 10.30
CA THR A 710 -5.85 18.04 10.39
C THR A 710 -4.98 18.70 9.32
N LEU A 711 -5.48 18.83 8.07
CA LEU A 711 -4.75 19.51 7.01
C LEU A 711 -4.54 21.01 7.29
N ILE A 712 -5.57 21.69 7.81
CA ILE A 712 -5.51 23.11 8.21
C ILE A 712 -4.49 23.29 9.37
N GLU A 713 -4.59 22.47 10.42
CA GLU A 713 -3.70 22.55 11.59
C GLU A 713 -2.24 22.23 11.22
N ASN A 714 -1.99 21.19 10.41
CA ASN A 714 -0.63 20.81 10.00
C ASN A 714 0.04 21.86 9.10
N THR A 715 -0.74 22.57 8.27
CA THR A 715 -0.22 23.68 7.46
C THR A 715 -0.03 24.98 8.27
N GLY A 716 -0.33 24.97 9.57
CA GLY A 716 -0.18 26.12 10.47
C GLY A 716 -1.29 27.17 10.36
N ASP A 717 -2.31 26.90 9.54
CA ASP A 717 -3.43 27.80 9.30
C ASP A 717 -4.37 27.84 10.53
N ARG A 718 -5.19 28.88 10.61
CA ARG A 718 -6.08 29.12 11.76
C ARG A 718 -7.33 28.24 11.68
N LEU A 719 -8.02 28.11 12.82
CA LEU A 719 -9.39 27.60 12.91
C LEU A 719 -10.23 28.61 13.69
N ILE A 720 -11.21 29.24 13.05
CA ILE A 720 -11.96 30.35 13.66
C ILE A 720 -12.63 29.90 14.97
N GLY A 721 -12.44 30.70 16.02
CA GLY A 721 -12.96 30.42 17.36
C GLY A 721 -12.29 29.26 18.11
N THR A 722 -11.22 28.66 17.59
CA THR A 722 -10.52 27.55 18.28
C THR A 722 -8.99 27.62 18.26
N LYS A 723 -8.35 27.98 17.14
CA LYS A 723 -6.88 28.13 17.04
C LYS A 723 -6.50 29.34 16.18
N SER A 724 -5.54 30.14 16.66
CA SER A 724 -4.86 31.15 15.84
C SER A 724 -3.79 30.51 14.94
N TYR A 725 -3.27 31.28 13.98
CA TYR A 725 -2.14 30.85 13.13
C TYR A 725 -0.93 30.38 13.94
N ASN A 726 -0.33 29.27 13.53
CA ASN A 726 1.08 29.02 13.80
C ASN A 726 1.88 29.82 12.76
N LEU A 727 2.31 31.03 13.12
CA LEU A 727 2.91 32.00 12.20
C LEU A 727 4.14 31.48 11.43
N GLN A 728 4.97 30.63 12.05
CA GLN A 728 6.14 30.04 11.41
C GLN A 728 5.71 28.96 10.40
N GLU A 729 4.80 28.08 10.81
CA GLU A 729 4.39 26.95 9.99
C GLU A 729 3.52 27.41 8.81
N HIS A 730 2.60 28.35 9.04
CA HIS A 730 1.82 28.99 7.96
C HIS A 730 2.72 29.78 7.00
N TRP A 731 3.80 30.41 7.49
CA TRP A 731 4.79 31.04 6.62
C TRP A 731 5.46 30.01 5.70
N LEU A 732 5.99 28.92 6.26
CA LEU A 732 6.68 27.89 5.48
C LEU A 732 5.72 27.25 4.44
N ASN A 733 4.55 26.80 4.87
CA ASN A 733 3.54 26.19 4.00
C ASN A 733 2.92 27.16 2.95
N ASN A 734 3.22 28.46 3.01
CA ASN A 734 2.82 29.41 1.96
C ASN A 734 3.99 30.06 1.19
N THR A 735 5.25 29.77 1.56
CA THR A 735 6.44 30.32 0.88
C THR A 735 7.38 29.27 0.32
N ASP A 736 7.27 28.01 0.75
CA ASP A 736 8.00 26.87 0.22
C ASP A 736 7.01 25.78 -0.25
N VAL A 737 7.00 25.51 -1.56
CA VAL A 737 6.16 24.50 -2.20
C VAL A 737 6.54 23.08 -1.77
N SER A 738 7.84 22.79 -1.62
CA SER A 738 8.30 21.46 -1.20
C SER A 738 7.93 21.19 0.25
N HIS A 739 8.02 22.20 1.12
CA HIS A 739 7.55 22.12 2.50
C HIS A 739 6.05 21.88 2.56
N CYS A 740 5.23 22.67 1.86
CA CYS A 740 3.78 22.49 1.85
C CYS A 740 3.36 21.10 1.33
N ILE A 741 4.02 20.59 0.29
CA ILE A 741 3.79 19.24 -0.24
C ILE A 741 4.16 18.18 0.82
N SER A 742 5.30 18.32 1.50
CA SER A 742 5.76 17.38 2.53
C SER A 742 4.78 17.32 3.72
N THR A 743 4.31 18.48 4.18
CA THR A 743 3.30 18.61 5.24
C THR A 743 1.99 17.90 4.87
N LEU A 744 1.49 18.12 3.65
CA LEU A 744 0.23 17.52 3.19
C LEU A 744 0.38 16.02 2.98
N ASN A 745 1.46 15.54 2.36
CA ASN A 745 1.71 14.10 2.20
C ASN A 745 1.84 13.37 3.55
N SER A 746 2.40 14.03 4.57
CA SER A 746 2.46 13.49 5.94
C SER A 746 1.09 13.46 6.62
N ALA A 747 0.24 14.46 6.36
CA ALA A 747 -1.14 14.50 6.85
C ALA A 747 -2.04 13.45 6.20
N SER A 748 -1.87 13.18 4.90
CA SER A 748 -2.62 12.17 4.12
C SER A 748 -2.47 10.75 4.67
N GLN A 749 -1.42 10.45 5.44
CA GLN A 749 -1.25 9.17 6.16
C GLN A 749 -2.29 8.95 7.28
N HIS A 750 -3.09 9.98 7.59
CA HIS A 750 -4.15 9.96 8.59
C HIS A 750 -5.54 10.16 7.95
N ALA A 751 -5.64 9.98 6.63
CA ALA A 751 -6.87 10.16 5.88
C ALA A 751 -7.96 9.15 6.29
N PRO A 752 -9.26 9.52 6.29
CA PRO A 752 -10.34 8.66 6.74
C PRO A 752 -10.39 7.30 6.04
N HIS A 753 -10.16 7.23 4.73
CA HIS A 753 -10.11 5.95 4.01
C HIS A 753 -9.00 5.01 4.54
N GLN A 754 -7.94 5.54 5.15
CA GLN A 754 -6.88 4.76 5.79
C GLN A 754 -7.23 4.37 7.24
N GLN A 755 -8.13 5.11 7.91
CA GLN A 755 -8.52 4.83 9.30
C GLN A 755 -9.69 3.84 9.42
N TYR A 756 -10.68 3.90 8.51
CA TYR A 756 -11.74 2.88 8.40
C TYR A 756 -11.19 1.46 8.16
N VAL A 757 -9.96 1.41 7.67
CA VAL A 757 -9.22 0.20 7.34
C VAL A 757 -8.50 -0.40 8.58
N VAL A 758 -8.01 0.43 9.51
CA VAL A 758 -7.35 -0.07 10.74
C VAL A 758 -8.37 -0.49 11.80
N LYS A 759 -9.47 0.25 11.93
CA LYS A 759 -10.44 0.02 13.04
C LYS A 759 -11.16 -1.34 12.95
N HIS A 760 -11.27 -1.91 11.75
CA HIS A 760 -11.82 -3.25 11.55
C HIS A 760 -10.77 -4.39 11.68
N GLU A 761 -9.46 -4.09 11.62
CA GLU A 761 -8.42 -5.08 11.99
C GLU A 761 -8.40 -5.29 13.52
N GLU A 762 -8.74 -4.28 14.32
CA GLU A 762 -8.90 -4.42 15.77
C GLU A 762 -10.21 -5.12 16.17
N GLU A 763 -11.33 -4.86 15.48
CA GLU A 763 -12.61 -5.56 15.77
C GLU A 763 -12.58 -7.05 15.41
N GLU A 764 -11.84 -7.49 14.38
CA GLU A 764 -11.61 -8.93 14.11
C GLU A 764 -10.60 -9.59 15.07
N ALA A 765 -9.83 -8.81 15.84
CA ALA A 765 -8.81 -9.32 16.77
C ALA A 765 -9.30 -9.48 18.23
N VAL A 766 -10.48 -8.97 18.59
CA VAL A 766 -10.95 -8.89 19.98
C VAL A 766 -11.91 -10.03 20.39
N ASP A 767 -12.47 -10.78 19.44
CA ASP A 767 -13.53 -11.78 19.72
C ASP A 767 -13.05 -13.26 19.71
N SER A 768 -11.74 -13.51 19.77
CA SER A 768 -11.16 -14.86 19.75
C SER A 768 -10.70 -15.40 21.12
N ASP A 769 -10.62 -14.54 22.15
CA ASP A 769 -9.99 -14.86 23.45
C ASP A 769 -10.98 -14.98 24.63
N MET A 770 -12.23 -15.37 24.36
CA MET A 770 -13.20 -15.74 25.40
C MET A 770 -13.79 -17.15 25.22
N TRP A 771 -13.09 -18.14 25.78
CA TRP A 771 -13.67 -19.43 26.13
C TRP A 771 -13.35 -19.84 27.57
N VAL A 772 -14.29 -20.56 28.18
CA VAL A 772 -14.24 -21.28 29.47
C VAL A 772 -14.49 -20.46 30.75
N THR A 773 -15.74 -20.48 31.21
CA THR A 773 -16.23 -20.94 32.54
C THR A 773 -17.78 -20.89 32.49
N LEU A 774 -18.59 -21.77 33.09
CA LEU A 774 -18.43 -23.02 33.84
C LEU A 774 -19.79 -23.78 33.78
N SER A 775 -19.80 -25.05 34.22
CA SER A 775 -20.95 -25.97 34.46
C SER A 775 -21.89 -26.31 33.30
#